data_AF-A0A2J8PX87-F1
#
_entry.id   AF-A0A2J8PX87-F1
#
_cell.length_a   1.000
_cell.length_b   1.000
_cell.length_c   1.000
_cell.angle_alpha   90.00
_cell.angle_beta   90.00
_cell.angle_gamma   90.00
#
_symmetry.space_group_name_H-M   'P 1'
#
loop_
_entity.id
_entity.type
_entity.pdbx_description
1 polymer ?
#
loop_
_entity_poly.entity_id
_entity_poly.type
_entity_poly.pdbx_seq_one_letter_code
_entity_poly.pdbx_strand_id
1 'polypeptide(L)'
;MDRMASSMKQVPNPLPKVLSRRGVGAGLEAAERESFERTQVLKDSLRYRNELSDMSRMWGHLSEGYGQLCSIYLKLLRTKMEYHTKNPRFPGNLQMSDRQLDEAGESDVNNFFQLTVEMFDYLECELNLFQTVFNSLDMSRSVSVTAAGQCRLAPLIQVILDCSHLYDYTVKLLFKLHSCLPADTLQGHRDRFMEQFTKLKDLFYRSSNLQYFKRLIQIPQLPENPPNFLRASALSEHISPVVVIPAEASSPDSEPVLEKDDLMDMDASQQNLFDNKFDDIFGSSFSSDPFNFNSQNGVNKDEKDHLIERLYREISGLKAQLENMKTESQRVVLQLKGHVSELEAELAEQQHLRQQAADDCEFLRAELDELRRQREDTEKAQRSLSEIERKAQANEQRYSKLKEKYSELVQNHADLLRKNAEVTKQVSMARQAQVDLEREKKELEDSLERISDQGQRKTQEQLEVLESLKQELATSQRELQVLQGSLETSAQSEANWAAQFAELEKERDSLVSGAAHREEELSALRKELQDTQLKLASTEESMCQLAKDQRKMLLVGSRKAAEQVIQDALNQLEEPPLISCAGSADHLLSTVTSISSCIEQLDKSWSQYLACPEDISGLLHSITLLAHLTSDAIAHGATTCLRAPPEPCRLTDRGL
;
A
#
# COMPACT_ATOMS: atom_id res chain seq x y z
N MET A 1 46.98 -27.84 -68.60
CA MET A 1 46.47 -26.45 -68.41
C MET A 1 47.03 -25.53 -69.50
N ASP A 2 47.19 -26.00 -70.74
CA ASP A 2 47.99 -25.29 -71.77
C ASP A 2 47.19 -24.81 -72.99
N ARG A 3 45.85 -24.72 -72.89
CA ARG A 3 45.00 -24.20 -73.98
C ARG A 3 44.37 -22.83 -73.72
N MET A 4 44.64 -22.19 -72.58
CA MET A 4 44.10 -20.85 -72.25
C MET A 4 45.14 -19.72 -72.32
N ALA A 5 46.36 -19.97 -72.79
CA ALA A 5 47.41 -18.95 -72.82
C ALA A 5 47.46 -18.09 -74.11
N SER A 6 46.67 -18.40 -75.15
CA SER A 6 46.92 -17.84 -76.50
C SER A 6 45.89 -16.81 -77.02
N SER A 7 44.97 -16.28 -76.18
CA SER A 7 43.99 -15.29 -76.68
C SER A 7 43.78 -14.04 -75.82
N MET A 8 44.65 -13.74 -74.87
CA MET A 8 44.66 -12.42 -74.22
C MET A 8 45.62 -11.48 -74.96
N LYS A 9 45.27 -11.09 -76.19
CA LYS A 9 45.73 -9.79 -76.68
C LYS A 9 45.16 -8.76 -75.71
N GLN A 10 46.02 -7.98 -75.04
CA GLN A 10 45.59 -6.82 -74.27
C GLN A 10 44.73 -5.94 -75.18
N VAL A 11 43.42 -5.98 -74.98
CA VAL A 11 42.51 -5.01 -75.58
C VAL A 11 42.81 -3.68 -74.89
N PRO A 12 43.13 -2.60 -75.62
CA PRO A 12 43.27 -1.28 -75.03
C PRO A 12 42.03 -0.96 -74.20
N ASN A 13 42.22 -0.45 -72.98
CA ASN A 13 41.14 -0.14 -72.05
C ASN A 13 40.05 0.69 -72.78
N PRO A 14 38.81 0.16 -73.00
CA PRO A 14 37.82 0.79 -73.87
C PRO A 14 37.12 2.00 -73.21
N LEU A 15 37.40 2.27 -71.93
CA LEU A 15 36.78 3.34 -71.14
C LEU A 15 36.85 4.74 -71.77
N PRO A 16 37.95 5.18 -72.42
CA PRO A 16 37.98 6.51 -73.05
C PRO A 16 36.93 6.64 -74.15
N LYS A 17 36.66 5.58 -74.92
CA LYS A 17 35.73 5.63 -76.07
C LYS A 17 34.26 5.58 -75.67
N VAL A 18 33.93 5.02 -74.51
CA VAL A 18 32.53 4.97 -74.01
C VAL A 18 32.16 6.28 -73.31
N LEU A 19 33.11 6.93 -72.62
CA LEU A 19 32.92 8.23 -71.97
C LEU A 19 32.90 9.40 -72.97
N SER A 20 33.61 9.28 -74.10
CA SER A 20 33.77 10.35 -75.13
C SER A 20 32.60 10.49 -76.13
N ARG A 21 31.59 9.60 -76.10
CA ARG A 21 30.41 9.73 -77.00
C ARG A 21 29.46 10.90 -76.67
N ARG A 22 29.76 11.72 -75.67
CA ARG A 22 28.96 12.91 -75.32
C ARG A 22 29.45 14.15 -76.08
N GLY A 23 29.42 14.07 -77.41
CA GLY A 23 29.61 15.24 -78.27
C GLY A 23 28.37 16.13 -78.25
N VAL A 24 28.53 17.35 -77.76
CA VAL A 24 27.56 18.44 -77.83
C VAL A 24 27.22 18.70 -79.29
N GLY A 25 25.97 18.40 -79.70
CA GLY A 25 25.51 18.63 -81.08
C GLY A 25 24.58 17.56 -81.68
N ALA A 26 24.09 16.59 -80.91
CA ALA A 26 23.14 15.60 -81.40
C ALA A 26 21.69 16.13 -81.31
N GLY A 27 21.03 16.33 -82.45
CA GLY A 27 19.62 16.76 -82.52
C GLY A 27 18.66 15.80 -81.82
N LEU A 28 17.41 16.24 -81.58
CA LEU A 28 16.37 15.47 -80.86
C LEU A 28 16.25 14.00 -81.31
N GLU A 29 16.34 13.72 -82.61
CA GLU A 29 16.24 12.35 -83.15
C GLU A 29 17.39 11.42 -82.73
N ALA A 30 18.61 11.95 -82.54
CA ALA A 30 19.75 11.15 -82.10
C ALA A 30 19.66 10.82 -80.60
N ALA A 31 19.13 11.74 -79.79
CA ALA A 31 18.83 11.49 -78.39
C ALA A 31 17.68 10.46 -78.21
N GLU A 32 16.66 10.52 -79.06
CA GLU A 32 15.57 9.54 -79.09
C GLU A 32 16.03 8.16 -79.56
N ARG A 33 16.89 8.07 -80.59
CA ARG A 33 17.50 6.80 -81.03
C ARG A 33 18.42 6.21 -79.97
N GLU A 34 19.26 7.01 -79.32
CA GLU A 34 20.09 6.54 -78.21
C GLU A 34 19.24 6.07 -77.01
N SER A 35 18.15 6.77 -76.71
CA SER A 35 17.20 6.37 -75.66
C SER A 35 16.55 5.02 -76.00
N PHE A 36 16.10 4.85 -77.24
CA PHE A 36 15.49 3.61 -77.73
C PHE A 36 16.47 2.43 -77.71
N GLU A 37 17.71 2.61 -78.20
CA GLU A 37 18.76 1.60 -78.14
C GLU A 37 19.11 1.22 -76.69
N ARG A 38 19.18 2.20 -75.77
CA ARG A 38 19.46 1.97 -74.35
C ARG A 38 18.35 1.18 -73.64
N THR A 39 17.08 1.46 -73.93
CA THR A 39 15.95 0.68 -73.39
C THR A 39 15.97 -0.76 -73.92
N GLN A 40 16.41 -0.96 -75.16
CA GLN A 40 16.52 -2.28 -75.76
C GLN A 40 17.64 -3.12 -75.13
N VAL A 41 18.79 -2.52 -74.79
CA VAL A 41 19.91 -3.20 -74.12
C VAL A 41 19.52 -3.82 -72.79
N LEU A 42 18.74 -3.10 -71.94
CA LEU A 42 18.27 -3.65 -70.67
C LEU A 42 17.37 -4.87 -70.87
N LYS A 43 16.43 -4.79 -71.83
CA LYS A 43 15.52 -5.90 -72.15
C LYS A 43 16.27 -7.12 -72.70
N ASP A 44 17.25 -6.92 -73.57
CA ASP A 44 18.04 -8.02 -74.13
C ASP A 44 18.99 -8.64 -73.09
N SER A 45 19.52 -7.83 -72.17
CA SER A 45 20.37 -8.30 -71.07
C SER A 45 19.65 -9.27 -70.12
N LEU A 46 18.33 -9.13 -69.94
CA LEU A 46 17.53 -9.98 -69.04
C LEU A 46 17.61 -11.48 -69.36
N ARG A 47 17.86 -11.83 -70.63
CA ARG A 47 18.01 -13.22 -71.07
C ARG A 47 19.22 -13.90 -70.42
N TYR A 48 20.25 -13.13 -70.10
CA TYR A 48 21.51 -13.60 -69.50
C TYR A 48 21.50 -13.59 -67.98
N ARG A 49 20.38 -13.22 -67.33
CA ARG A 49 20.29 -13.09 -65.86
C ARG A 49 20.70 -14.37 -65.10
N ASN A 50 20.28 -15.54 -65.59
CA ASN A 50 20.61 -16.81 -64.95
C ASN A 50 22.10 -17.14 -65.12
N GLU A 51 22.66 -16.92 -66.31
CA GLU A 51 24.09 -17.11 -66.58
C GLU A 51 24.96 -16.19 -65.71
N LEU A 52 24.57 -14.92 -65.55
CA LEU A 52 25.24 -13.98 -64.64
C LEU A 52 25.19 -14.45 -63.18
N SER A 53 24.09 -15.06 -62.76
CA SER A 53 23.94 -15.63 -61.42
C SER A 53 24.87 -16.83 -61.21
N ASP A 54 24.94 -17.74 -62.18
CA ASP A 54 25.83 -18.90 -62.11
C ASP A 54 27.30 -18.47 -62.14
N MET A 55 27.67 -17.50 -62.98
CA MET A 55 29.01 -16.92 -62.99
C MET A 55 29.35 -16.26 -61.66
N SER A 56 28.44 -15.47 -61.07
CA SER A 56 28.66 -14.83 -59.76
C SER A 56 28.96 -15.87 -58.67
N ARG A 57 28.24 -17.02 -58.68
CA ARG A 57 28.48 -18.14 -57.78
C ARG A 57 29.83 -18.81 -58.04
N MET A 58 30.20 -19.06 -59.30
CA MET A 58 31.49 -19.66 -59.66
C MET A 58 32.66 -18.80 -59.19
N TRP A 59 32.63 -17.49 -59.48
CA TRP A 59 33.67 -16.55 -59.03
C TRP A 59 33.71 -16.39 -57.51
N GLY A 60 32.57 -16.56 -56.82
CA GLY A 60 32.47 -16.49 -55.37
C GLY A 60 33.24 -17.59 -54.63
N HIS A 61 33.58 -18.70 -55.30
CA HIS A 61 34.46 -19.72 -54.73
C HIS A 61 35.95 -19.29 -54.69
N LEU A 62 36.32 -18.27 -55.47
CA LEU A 62 37.66 -17.69 -55.47
C LEU A 62 37.66 -16.47 -54.53
N SER A 63 37.92 -16.72 -53.25
CA SER A 63 37.83 -15.71 -52.18
C SER A 63 38.91 -14.62 -52.23
N GLU A 64 39.92 -14.76 -53.10
CA GLU A 64 41.05 -13.84 -53.17
C GLU A 64 41.20 -13.20 -54.56
N GLY A 65 41.78 -11.99 -54.57
CA GLY A 65 42.09 -11.26 -55.80
C GLY A 65 40.85 -10.88 -56.61
N TYR A 66 40.89 -11.14 -57.92
CA TYR A 66 39.81 -10.76 -58.84
C TYR A 66 38.54 -11.60 -58.67
N GLY A 67 38.60 -12.79 -58.05
CA GLY A 67 37.44 -13.66 -57.90
C GLY A 67 36.31 -13.02 -57.09
N GLN A 68 36.66 -12.48 -55.92
CA GLN A 68 35.73 -11.72 -55.08
C GLN A 68 35.17 -10.48 -55.80
N LEU A 69 36.03 -9.75 -56.53
CA LEU A 69 35.64 -8.55 -57.29
C LEU A 69 34.66 -8.88 -58.43
N CYS A 70 34.92 -9.95 -59.18
CA CYS A 70 34.03 -10.43 -60.24
C CYS A 70 32.69 -10.89 -59.67
N SER A 71 32.69 -11.63 -58.55
CA SER A 71 31.47 -12.11 -57.92
C SER A 71 30.54 -10.97 -57.49
N ILE A 72 31.09 -9.95 -56.80
CA ILE A 72 30.32 -8.79 -56.33
C ILE A 72 29.88 -7.88 -57.48
N TYR A 73 30.70 -7.71 -58.53
CA TYR A 73 30.30 -6.96 -59.71
C TYR A 73 29.14 -7.62 -60.47
N LEU A 74 29.17 -8.94 -60.62
CA LEU A 74 28.06 -9.69 -61.23
C LEU A 74 26.79 -9.63 -60.37
N LYS A 75 26.93 -9.60 -59.05
CA LYS A 75 25.80 -9.35 -58.14
C LYS A 75 25.20 -7.96 -58.37
N LEU A 76 26.05 -6.94 -58.52
CA LEU A 76 25.61 -5.57 -58.82
C LEU A 76 24.84 -5.48 -60.14
N LEU A 77 25.37 -6.09 -61.22
CA LEU A 77 24.69 -6.10 -62.51
C LEU A 77 23.30 -6.72 -62.42
N ARG A 78 23.17 -7.83 -61.67
CA ARG A 78 21.86 -8.45 -61.42
C ARG A 78 20.92 -7.52 -60.64
N THR A 79 21.40 -6.88 -59.58
CA THR A 79 20.61 -5.90 -58.81
C THR A 79 20.12 -4.76 -59.70
N LYS A 80 21.00 -4.21 -60.55
CA LYS A 80 20.65 -3.17 -61.53
C LYS A 80 19.57 -3.65 -62.50
N MET A 81 19.71 -4.86 -63.06
CA MET A 81 18.71 -5.45 -63.95
C MET A 81 17.36 -5.67 -63.25
N GLU A 82 17.37 -6.15 -62.01
CA GLU A 82 16.16 -6.36 -61.21
C GLU A 82 15.47 -5.02 -60.88
N TYR A 83 16.23 -3.98 -60.52
CA TYR A 83 15.72 -2.62 -60.31
C TYR A 83 15.00 -2.07 -61.54
N HIS A 84 15.64 -2.13 -62.73
CA HIS A 84 15.03 -1.63 -63.97
C HIS A 84 13.87 -2.49 -64.48
N THR A 85 13.82 -3.78 -64.11
CA THR A 85 12.66 -4.64 -64.41
C THR A 85 11.43 -4.21 -63.62
N LYS A 86 11.62 -3.87 -62.35
CA LYS A 86 10.55 -3.36 -61.48
C LYS A 86 10.18 -1.92 -61.79
N ASN A 87 11.16 -1.11 -62.20
CA ASN A 87 11.03 0.32 -62.43
C ASN A 87 11.36 0.71 -63.88
N PRO A 88 10.53 0.32 -64.88
CA PRO A 88 10.83 0.50 -66.30
C PRO A 88 10.86 1.97 -66.75
N ARG A 89 10.33 2.90 -65.95
CA ARG A 89 10.39 4.34 -66.21
C ARG A 89 11.80 4.91 -66.02
N PHE A 90 12.66 4.25 -65.24
CA PHE A 90 14.03 4.71 -65.00
C PHE A 90 14.97 4.30 -66.15
N PRO A 91 15.66 5.27 -66.77
CA PRO A 91 16.65 4.96 -67.79
C PRO A 91 17.90 4.32 -67.17
N GLY A 92 18.67 3.56 -67.96
CA GLY A 92 19.83 2.80 -67.46
C GLY A 92 20.96 3.65 -66.85
N ASN A 93 21.04 4.93 -67.21
CA ASN A 93 21.96 5.92 -66.64
C ASN A 93 21.36 6.70 -65.46
N LEU A 94 20.14 6.34 -65.04
CA LEU A 94 19.38 6.95 -63.96
C LEU A 94 19.05 8.45 -64.12
N GLN A 95 19.33 9.08 -65.26
CA GLN A 95 19.09 10.52 -65.43
C GLN A 95 17.61 10.82 -65.67
N MET A 96 16.94 11.38 -64.67
CA MET A 96 15.56 11.86 -64.72
C MET A 96 15.42 13.22 -64.03
N SER A 97 14.44 14.01 -64.51
CA SER A 97 14.01 15.25 -63.87
C SER A 97 13.13 14.98 -62.63
N ASP A 98 13.00 15.96 -61.75
CA ASP A 98 12.17 15.87 -60.53
C ASP A 98 10.72 15.52 -60.86
N ARG A 99 10.18 16.09 -61.95
CA ARG A 99 8.85 15.76 -62.44
C ARG A 99 8.72 14.29 -62.84
N GLN A 100 9.72 13.74 -63.53
CA GLN A 100 9.70 12.33 -63.94
C GLN A 100 9.86 11.38 -62.75
N LEU A 101 10.64 11.78 -61.73
CA LEU A 101 10.75 11.05 -60.46
C LEU A 101 9.40 11.01 -59.73
N ASP A 102 8.69 12.13 -59.69
CA ASP A 102 7.36 12.22 -59.09
C ASP A 102 6.32 11.38 -59.85
N GLU A 103 6.35 11.42 -61.18
CA GLU A 103 5.49 10.60 -62.05
C GLU A 103 5.79 9.09 -61.89
N ALA A 104 7.02 8.71 -61.55
CA ALA A 104 7.41 7.32 -61.36
C ALA A 104 6.79 6.66 -60.12
N GLY A 105 6.48 7.43 -59.08
CA GLY A 105 5.72 6.93 -57.93
C GLY A 105 4.20 7.03 -58.08
N GLU A 106 3.70 7.47 -59.24
CA GLU A 106 2.26 7.48 -59.59
C GLU A 106 1.35 8.18 -58.55
N SER A 107 1.90 9.17 -57.83
CA SER A 107 1.23 9.86 -56.72
C SER A 107 0.73 8.92 -55.59
N ASP A 108 1.20 7.68 -55.52
CA ASP A 108 0.88 6.71 -54.47
C ASP A 108 2.02 6.62 -53.46
N VAL A 109 1.69 6.82 -52.19
CA VAL A 109 2.64 6.75 -51.08
C VAL A 109 3.30 5.36 -50.98
N ASN A 110 2.55 4.29 -51.28
CA ASN A 110 3.09 2.93 -51.25
C ASN A 110 4.16 2.72 -52.34
N ASN A 111 3.94 3.31 -53.52
CA ASN A 111 4.92 3.27 -54.61
C ASN A 111 6.17 4.07 -54.26
N PHE A 112 6.04 5.28 -53.69
CA PHE A 112 7.20 6.03 -53.20
C PHE A 112 7.97 5.28 -52.11
N PHE A 113 7.26 4.61 -51.20
CA PHE A 113 7.86 3.83 -50.13
C PHE A 113 8.66 2.66 -50.70
N GLN A 114 8.05 1.86 -51.56
CA GLN A 114 8.69 0.72 -52.21
C GLN A 114 9.87 1.15 -53.10
N LEU A 115 9.70 2.21 -53.88
CA LEU A 115 10.76 2.77 -54.73
C LEU A 115 11.97 3.22 -53.90
N THR A 116 11.74 3.83 -52.74
CA THR A 116 12.82 4.25 -51.83
C THR A 116 13.58 3.04 -51.27
N VAL A 117 12.87 1.98 -50.87
CA VAL A 117 13.50 0.73 -50.41
C VAL A 117 14.35 0.11 -51.52
N GLU A 118 13.84 0.06 -52.75
CA GLU A 118 14.56 -0.50 -53.89
C GLU A 118 15.79 0.33 -54.29
N MET A 119 15.71 1.67 -54.18
CA MET A 119 16.87 2.54 -54.35
C MET A 119 17.92 2.33 -53.26
N PHE A 120 17.51 2.10 -52.01
CA PHE A 120 18.45 1.76 -50.94
C PHE A 120 19.14 0.41 -51.19
N ASP A 121 18.42 -0.61 -51.65
CA ASP A 121 19.01 -1.91 -51.96
C ASP A 121 20.01 -1.81 -53.12
N TYR A 122 19.69 -0.97 -54.11
CA TYR A 122 20.59 -0.71 -55.23
C TYR A 122 21.85 0.05 -54.78
N LEU A 123 21.68 1.17 -54.05
CA LEU A 123 22.78 1.97 -53.51
C LEU A 123 23.68 1.16 -52.57
N GLU A 124 23.12 0.28 -51.75
CA GLU A 124 23.88 -0.62 -50.89
C GLU A 124 24.77 -1.58 -51.69
N CYS A 125 24.27 -2.11 -52.81
CA CYS A 125 25.06 -2.98 -53.67
C CYS A 125 26.22 -2.23 -54.35
N GLU A 126 26.00 -0.99 -54.78
CA GLU A 126 27.03 -0.08 -55.33
C GLU A 126 28.13 0.20 -54.29
N LEU A 127 27.74 0.57 -53.07
CA LEU A 127 28.66 0.85 -51.96
C LEU A 127 29.47 -0.40 -51.55
N ASN A 128 28.86 -1.58 -51.56
CA ASN A 128 29.54 -2.84 -51.27
C ASN A 128 30.61 -3.19 -52.31
N LEU A 129 30.34 -2.95 -53.61
CA LEU A 129 31.35 -3.10 -54.66
C LEU A 129 32.52 -2.14 -54.43
N PHE A 130 32.23 -0.86 -54.16
CA PHE A 130 33.27 0.12 -53.84
C PHE A 130 34.16 -0.34 -52.68
N GLN A 131 33.57 -0.75 -51.56
CA GLN A 131 34.32 -1.17 -50.38
C GLN A 131 35.16 -2.42 -50.66
N THR A 132 34.62 -3.39 -51.42
CA THR A 132 35.35 -4.60 -51.80
C THR A 132 36.53 -4.27 -52.72
N VAL A 133 36.34 -3.39 -53.71
CA VAL A 133 37.42 -2.93 -54.59
C VAL A 133 38.49 -2.24 -53.75
N PHE A 134 38.15 -1.26 -52.91
CA PHE A 134 39.12 -0.52 -52.12
C PHE A 134 39.87 -1.40 -51.11
N ASN A 135 39.20 -2.37 -50.49
CA ASN A 135 39.86 -3.34 -49.60
C ASN A 135 40.85 -4.25 -50.34
N SER A 136 40.68 -4.45 -51.65
CA SER A 136 41.59 -5.24 -52.47
C SER A 136 42.85 -4.47 -52.92
N LEU A 137 42.85 -3.14 -52.78
CA LEU A 137 43.91 -2.27 -53.27
C LEU A 137 44.95 -2.01 -52.17
N ASP A 138 46.23 -2.17 -52.52
CA ASP A 138 47.34 -1.80 -51.66
C ASP A 138 47.62 -0.30 -51.80
N MET A 139 47.13 0.50 -50.84
CA MET A 139 47.23 1.96 -50.86
C MET A 139 48.66 2.50 -50.67
N SER A 140 49.65 1.63 -50.41
CA SER A 140 51.07 2.00 -50.34
C SER A 140 51.75 2.11 -51.72
N ARG A 141 51.06 1.67 -52.79
CA ARG A 141 51.55 1.73 -54.17
C ARG A 141 50.78 2.78 -54.95
N SER A 142 51.37 3.28 -56.05
CA SER A 142 50.71 4.17 -57.01
C SER A 142 49.65 3.42 -57.85
N VAL A 143 48.64 2.86 -57.19
CA VAL A 143 47.58 2.02 -57.76
C VAL A 143 46.87 2.71 -58.92
N SER A 144 46.69 4.03 -58.84
CA SER A 144 46.09 4.87 -59.88
C SER A 144 46.88 4.91 -61.19
N VAL A 145 48.15 4.51 -61.18
CA VAL A 145 49.06 4.54 -62.35
C VAL A 145 49.32 3.14 -62.91
N THR A 146 49.09 2.09 -62.13
CA THR A 146 49.28 0.70 -62.59
C THR A 146 48.09 0.19 -63.39
N ALA A 147 48.32 -0.56 -64.47
CA ALA A 147 47.25 -1.17 -65.27
C ALA A 147 46.33 -2.09 -64.45
N ALA A 148 46.90 -2.85 -63.50
CA ALA A 148 46.13 -3.72 -62.59
C ALA A 148 45.24 -2.91 -61.62
N GLY A 149 45.75 -1.80 -61.08
CA GLY A 149 44.96 -0.91 -60.24
C GLY A 149 43.84 -0.21 -61.02
N GLN A 150 44.13 0.29 -62.22
CA GLN A 150 43.13 0.89 -63.10
C GLN A 150 42.04 -0.11 -63.52
N CYS A 151 42.38 -1.36 -63.77
CA CYS A 151 41.41 -2.43 -64.07
C CYS A 151 40.39 -2.60 -62.93
N ARG A 152 40.84 -2.51 -61.67
CA ARG A 152 39.97 -2.62 -60.49
C ARG A 152 39.18 -1.34 -60.21
N LEU A 153 39.76 -0.17 -60.49
CA LEU A 153 39.12 1.13 -60.28
C LEU A 153 38.10 1.49 -61.37
N ALA A 154 38.29 1.00 -62.59
CA ALA A 154 37.45 1.28 -63.76
C ALA A 154 35.94 1.09 -63.53
N PRO A 155 35.46 -0.04 -62.95
CA PRO A 155 34.04 -0.23 -62.67
C PRO A 155 33.45 0.84 -61.75
N LEU A 156 34.27 1.42 -60.85
CA LEU A 156 33.81 2.41 -59.88
C LEU A 156 33.43 3.75 -60.51
N ILE A 157 33.84 4.03 -61.76
CA ILE A 157 33.36 5.21 -62.49
C ILE A 157 31.83 5.15 -62.59
N GLN A 158 31.28 4.00 -62.99
CA GLN A 158 29.83 3.82 -63.07
C GLN A 158 29.18 3.84 -61.68
N VAL A 159 29.82 3.22 -60.69
CA VAL A 159 29.36 3.24 -59.29
C VAL A 159 29.20 4.67 -58.78
N ILE A 160 30.18 5.54 -59.06
CA ILE A 160 30.16 6.94 -58.62
C ILE A 160 29.01 7.71 -59.29
N LEU A 161 28.81 7.49 -60.59
CA LEU A 161 27.71 8.10 -61.35
C LEU A 161 26.34 7.64 -60.82
N ASP A 162 26.16 6.33 -60.64
CA ASP A 162 24.89 5.76 -60.16
C ASP A 162 24.62 6.19 -58.70
N CYS A 163 25.63 6.17 -57.83
CA CYS A 163 25.53 6.65 -56.45
C CYS A 163 25.10 8.12 -56.34
N SER A 164 25.59 8.98 -57.24
CA SER A 164 25.23 10.40 -57.28
C SER A 164 23.72 10.59 -57.51
N HIS A 165 23.17 9.88 -58.49
CA HIS A 165 21.75 9.92 -58.80
C HIS A 165 20.89 9.25 -57.71
N LEU A 166 21.29 8.07 -57.23
CA LEU A 166 20.57 7.35 -56.18
C LEU A 166 20.50 8.16 -54.87
N TYR A 167 21.57 8.85 -54.51
CA TYR A 167 21.56 9.74 -53.36
C TYR A 167 20.58 10.91 -53.53
N ASP A 168 20.63 11.60 -54.67
CA ASP A 168 19.73 12.73 -54.92
C ASP A 168 18.26 12.30 -54.85
N TYR A 169 17.92 11.16 -55.47
CA TYR A 169 16.57 10.63 -55.47
C TYR A 169 16.12 10.13 -54.11
N THR A 170 16.97 9.42 -53.36
CA THR A 170 16.61 8.97 -52.01
C THR A 170 16.36 10.15 -51.07
N VAL A 171 17.13 11.25 -51.17
CA VAL A 171 16.84 12.47 -50.41
C VAL A 171 15.46 13.05 -50.77
N LYS A 172 15.18 13.24 -52.06
CA LYS A 172 13.90 13.80 -52.54
C LYS A 172 12.70 12.92 -52.13
N LEU A 173 12.83 11.61 -52.31
CA LEU A 173 11.80 10.64 -51.94
C LEU A 173 11.57 10.58 -50.43
N LEU A 174 12.62 10.64 -49.61
CA LEU A 174 12.51 10.70 -48.15
C LEU A 174 11.74 11.93 -47.67
N PHE A 175 12.06 13.12 -48.22
CA PHE A 175 11.29 14.34 -47.91
C PHE A 175 9.82 14.20 -48.33
N LYS A 176 9.57 13.60 -49.49
CA LYS A 176 8.21 13.32 -49.97
C LYS A 176 7.46 12.36 -49.05
N LEU A 177 8.09 11.27 -48.63
CA LEU A 177 7.51 10.33 -47.68
C LEU A 177 7.21 10.99 -46.34
N HIS A 178 8.12 11.82 -45.82
CA HIS A 178 7.91 12.59 -44.59
C HIS A 178 6.78 13.63 -44.70
N SER A 179 6.41 14.04 -45.92
CA SER A 179 5.22 14.89 -46.13
C SER A 179 3.89 14.12 -46.09
N CYS A 180 3.92 12.80 -46.26
CA CYS A 180 2.73 11.95 -46.35
C CYS A 180 2.58 10.93 -45.22
N LEU A 181 3.65 10.61 -44.49
CA LEU A 181 3.69 9.59 -43.45
C LEU A 181 4.25 10.12 -42.12
N PRO A 182 3.81 9.58 -40.98
CA PRO A 182 4.39 9.90 -39.67
C PRO A 182 5.89 9.58 -39.60
N ALA A 183 6.63 10.36 -38.80
CA ALA A 183 8.07 10.18 -38.62
C ALA A 183 8.44 8.78 -38.10
N ASP A 184 7.62 8.22 -37.21
CA ASP A 184 7.84 6.90 -36.61
C ASP A 184 7.79 5.78 -37.65
N THR A 185 6.92 5.89 -38.67
CA THR A 185 6.83 4.93 -39.77
C THR A 185 8.10 4.92 -40.64
N LEU A 186 8.80 6.04 -40.72
CA LEU A 186 9.99 6.23 -41.55
C LEU A 186 11.31 6.10 -40.76
N GLN A 187 11.26 5.64 -39.51
CA GLN A 187 12.47 5.46 -38.70
C GLN A 187 13.49 4.56 -39.40
N GLY A 188 13.07 3.38 -39.88
CA GLY A 188 13.96 2.46 -40.60
C GLY A 188 14.54 3.04 -41.90
N HIS A 189 13.82 3.94 -42.57
CA HIS A 189 14.33 4.62 -43.77
C HIS A 189 15.42 5.63 -43.41
N ARG A 190 15.23 6.39 -42.33
CA ARG A 190 16.24 7.33 -41.82
C ARG A 190 17.49 6.61 -41.35
N ASP A 191 17.34 5.48 -40.65
CA ASP A 191 18.48 4.68 -40.18
C ASP A 191 19.31 4.12 -41.35
N ARG A 192 18.63 3.53 -42.37
CA ARG A 192 19.31 3.07 -43.60
C ARG A 192 19.98 4.22 -44.35
N PHE A 193 19.30 5.37 -44.50
CA PHE A 193 19.89 6.53 -45.15
C PHE A 193 21.15 7.01 -44.44
N MET A 194 21.13 7.11 -43.10
CA MET A 194 22.29 7.57 -42.32
C MET A 194 23.50 6.65 -42.48
N GLU A 195 23.28 5.34 -42.49
CA GLU A 195 24.33 4.35 -42.74
C GLU A 195 24.90 4.51 -44.17
N GLN A 196 24.03 4.58 -45.17
CA GLN A 196 24.44 4.72 -46.57
C GLN A 196 25.11 6.06 -46.85
N PHE A 197 24.64 7.15 -46.25
CA PHE A 197 25.24 8.48 -46.35
C PHE A 197 26.68 8.47 -45.86
N THR A 198 26.95 7.82 -44.73
CA THR A 198 28.31 7.72 -44.18
C THR A 198 29.25 6.97 -45.13
N LYS A 199 28.80 5.84 -45.68
CA LYS A 199 29.56 5.06 -46.67
C LYS A 199 29.76 5.82 -47.98
N LEU A 200 28.73 6.54 -48.46
CA LEU A 200 28.78 7.32 -49.69
C LEU A 200 29.72 8.53 -49.56
N LYS A 201 29.73 9.19 -48.41
CA LYS A 201 30.66 10.29 -48.11
C LYS A 201 32.11 9.80 -48.17
N ASP A 202 32.40 8.64 -47.59
CA ASP A 202 33.71 7.99 -47.69
C ASP A 202 34.05 7.63 -49.16
N LEU A 203 33.07 7.12 -49.92
CA LEU A 203 33.22 6.79 -51.35
C LEU A 203 33.64 8.01 -52.17
N PHE A 204 32.90 9.11 -52.12
CA PHE A 204 33.23 10.32 -52.89
C PHE A 204 34.53 10.95 -52.41
N TYR A 205 34.77 11.01 -51.09
CA TYR A 205 36.01 11.55 -50.54
C TYR A 205 37.23 10.76 -51.03
N ARG A 206 37.27 9.44 -50.83
CA ARG A 206 38.41 8.60 -51.24
C ARG A 206 38.61 8.60 -52.75
N SER A 207 37.52 8.53 -53.52
CA SER A 207 37.60 8.54 -54.98
C SER A 207 38.09 9.89 -55.51
N SER A 208 37.65 11.01 -54.93
CA SER A 208 38.09 12.36 -55.34
C SER A 208 39.59 12.59 -55.15
N ASN A 209 40.23 11.84 -54.24
CA ASN A 209 41.67 11.93 -53.97
C ASN A 209 42.52 11.09 -54.94
N LEU A 210 41.96 10.13 -55.66
CA LEU A 210 42.71 9.28 -56.60
C LEU A 210 42.93 9.95 -57.95
N GLN A 211 44.18 9.96 -58.40
CA GLN A 211 44.58 10.53 -59.70
C GLN A 211 43.85 9.91 -60.91
N TYR A 212 43.51 8.62 -60.81
CA TYR A 212 42.77 7.93 -61.87
C TYR A 212 41.41 8.59 -62.14
N PHE A 213 40.65 8.90 -61.08
CA PHE A 213 39.34 9.54 -61.23
C PHE A 213 39.46 11.02 -61.55
N LYS A 214 40.40 11.77 -60.95
CA LYS A 214 40.60 13.21 -61.22
C LYS A 214 40.77 13.54 -62.71
N ARG A 215 41.33 12.62 -63.51
CA ARG A 215 41.53 12.78 -64.95
C ARG A 215 40.28 12.45 -65.78
N LEU A 216 39.36 11.66 -65.26
CA LEU A 216 38.23 11.09 -66.01
C LEU A 216 36.88 11.70 -65.62
N ILE A 217 36.69 12.00 -64.34
CA ILE A 217 35.43 12.51 -63.78
C ILE A 217 35.69 13.53 -62.66
N GLN A 218 34.82 14.52 -62.57
CA GLN A 218 34.77 15.46 -61.45
C GLN A 218 33.78 14.94 -60.41
N ILE A 219 34.30 14.55 -59.24
CA ILE A 219 33.51 13.99 -58.15
C ILE A 219 33.14 15.11 -57.17
N PRO A 220 31.85 15.38 -56.92
CA PRO A 220 31.42 16.40 -55.98
C PRO A 220 31.69 15.96 -54.53
N GLN A 221 31.89 16.94 -53.64
CA GLN A 221 31.93 16.69 -52.20
C GLN A 221 30.50 16.68 -51.65
N LEU A 222 30.18 15.71 -50.79
CA LEU A 222 28.91 15.73 -50.04
C LEU A 222 28.98 16.73 -48.87
N PRO A 223 27.81 17.26 -48.44
CA PRO A 223 27.73 18.10 -47.24
C PRO A 223 28.34 17.43 -46.01
N GLU A 224 28.81 18.24 -45.04
CA GLU A 224 29.37 17.71 -43.80
C GLU A 224 28.34 16.90 -43.00
N ASN A 225 27.13 17.46 -42.90
CA ASN A 225 26.01 16.89 -42.16
C ASN A 225 24.93 16.36 -43.13
N PRO A 226 24.27 15.24 -42.82
CA PRO A 226 23.17 14.73 -43.63
C PRO A 226 21.94 15.65 -43.58
N PRO A 227 21.07 15.62 -44.61
CA PRO A 227 19.83 16.39 -44.61
C PRO A 227 18.93 16.05 -43.41
N ASN A 228 18.33 17.08 -42.80
CA ASN A 228 17.37 16.87 -41.72
C ASN A 228 15.95 16.70 -42.29
N PHE A 229 15.53 15.44 -42.47
CA PHE A 229 14.21 15.11 -43.05
C PHE A 229 13.00 15.54 -42.21
N LEU A 230 13.19 15.86 -40.92
CA LEU A 230 12.12 16.38 -40.06
C LEU A 230 11.86 17.87 -40.26
N ARG A 231 12.75 18.56 -40.98
CA ARG A 231 12.63 19.99 -41.27
C ARG A 231 12.41 20.17 -42.76
N ALA A 232 11.17 20.46 -43.19
CA ALA A 232 10.84 20.63 -44.61
C ALA A 232 11.73 21.66 -45.34
N SER A 233 12.19 22.71 -44.65
CA SER A 233 13.11 23.72 -45.23
C SER A 233 14.52 23.17 -45.50
N ALA A 234 14.90 22.02 -44.96
CA ALA A 234 16.18 21.38 -45.28
C ALA A 234 16.20 20.80 -46.71
N LEU A 235 15.04 20.58 -47.34
CA LEU A 235 14.98 20.21 -48.75
C LEU A 235 15.47 21.35 -49.65
N SER A 236 15.20 22.61 -49.31
CA SER A 236 15.71 23.77 -50.07
C SER A 236 17.20 24.01 -49.90
N GLU A 237 17.83 23.40 -48.89
CA GLU A 237 19.29 23.42 -48.67
C GLU A 237 20.00 22.28 -49.40
N HIS A 238 19.27 21.28 -49.92
CA HIS A 238 19.83 20.12 -50.61
C HIS A 238 20.32 20.51 -52.02
N ILE A 239 21.58 20.22 -52.29
CA ILE A 239 22.23 20.44 -53.58
C ILE A 239 22.53 19.06 -54.20
N SER A 240 21.95 18.79 -55.36
CA SER A 240 22.20 17.55 -56.10
C SER A 240 23.71 17.41 -56.41
N PRO A 241 24.38 16.34 -55.98
CA PRO A 241 25.79 16.13 -56.28
C PRO A 241 25.92 15.75 -57.76
N VAL A 242 26.21 16.72 -58.63
CA VAL A 242 26.39 16.46 -60.07
C VAL A 242 27.84 16.00 -60.33
N VAL A 243 28.01 14.76 -60.78
CA VAL A 243 29.30 14.26 -61.29
C VAL A 243 29.44 14.69 -62.75
N VAL A 244 30.44 15.53 -63.03
CA VAL A 244 30.68 16.05 -64.38
C VAL A 244 31.82 15.28 -65.02
N ILE A 245 31.63 14.77 -66.24
CA ILE A 245 32.74 14.29 -67.07
C ILE A 245 33.34 15.54 -67.72
N PRO A 246 34.61 15.91 -67.42
CA PRO A 246 35.25 17.04 -68.08
C PRO A 246 35.20 16.84 -69.61
N ALA A 247 34.73 17.84 -70.35
CA ALA A 247 34.90 17.85 -71.80
C ALA A 247 36.41 17.76 -72.07
N GLU A 248 36.82 16.83 -72.94
CA GLU A 248 38.24 16.61 -73.23
C GLU A 248 38.91 17.96 -73.54
N ALA A 249 39.78 18.41 -72.64
CA ALA A 249 40.83 19.33 -73.03
C ALA A 249 41.62 18.56 -74.09
N SER A 250 41.48 19.00 -75.33
CA SER A 250 42.28 18.59 -76.48
C SER A 250 43.66 18.11 -76.03
N SER A 251 43.93 16.83 -76.29
CA SER A 251 45.21 16.19 -76.04
C SER A 251 46.38 17.12 -76.42
N PRO A 252 47.37 17.37 -75.56
CA PRO A 252 48.64 17.96 -75.96
C PRO A 252 49.53 16.90 -76.61
N ASP A 253 48.95 16.08 -77.49
CA ASP A 253 49.63 15.05 -78.28
C ASP A 253 49.43 15.32 -79.78
N SER A 254 49.33 16.61 -80.12
CA SER A 254 49.80 17.09 -81.41
C SER A 254 51.26 17.46 -81.21
N GLU A 255 52.15 16.54 -81.58
CA GLU A 255 53.46 16.93 -82.07
C GLU A 255 53.30 18.17 -82.94
N PRO A 256 54.21 19.17 -82.89
CA PRO A 256 54.24 20.14 -83.96
C PRO A 256 54.42 19.33 -85.24
N VAL A 257 53.40 19.35 -86.10
CA VAL A 257 53.58 19.05 -87.52
C VAL A 257 54.61 20.08 -87.96
N LEU A 258 55.88 19.68 -87.92
CA LEU A 258 56.94 20.32 -88.67
C LEU A 258 56.42 20.29 -90.10
N GLU A 259 55.99 21.46 -90.56
CA GLU A 259 55.92 21.76 -91.97
C GLU A 259 57.19 21.21 -92.60
N LYS A 260 57.00 20.21 -93.45
CA LYS A 260 58.01 19.70 -94.35
C LYS A 260 58.47 20.88 -95.19
N ASP A 261 59.57 21.50 -94.76
CA ASP A 261 60.33 22.43 -95.57
C ASP A 261 61.14 21.60 -96.56
N ASP A 262 60.45 21.10 -97.59
CA ASP A 262 61.05 20.60 -98.82
C ASP A 262 61.63 21.82 -99.56
N LEU A 263 62.89 22.17 -99.28
CA LEU A 263 63.65 23.18 -100.03
C LEU A 263 65.10 22.73 -100.26
N MET A 264 65.30 21.82 -101.21
CA MET A 264 66.44 21.87 -102.13
C MET A 264 65.98 21.43 -103.53
N ASP A 265 65.66 22.45 -104.35
CA ASP A 265 65.34 22.33 -105.76
C ASP A 265 66.49 21.67 -106.54
N MET A 266 66.17 20.55 -107.21
CA MET A 266 66.81 20.14 -108.45
C MET A 266 66.10 20.89 -109.59
N ASP A 267 66.72 21.91 -110.17
CA ASP A 267 66.31 22.42 -111.46
C ASP A 267 67.24 21.89 -112.57
N ALA A 268 66.62 21.15 -113.49
CA ALA A 268 67.18 20.77 -114.76
C ALA A 268 66.44 21.56 -115.86
N SER A 269 67.21 22.45 -116.49
CA SER A 269 67.09 22.93 -117.88
C SER A 269 65.93 23.87 -118.24
N GLN A 270 66.27 25.07 -118.70
CA GLN A 270 66.28 25.42 -120.14
C GLN A 270 66.75 26.86 -120.45
N GLN A 271 67.59 26.94 -121.48
CA GLN A 271 67.66 27.97 -122.54
C GLN A 271 68.13 29.41 -122.24
N ASN A 272 69.30 29.70 -122.85
CA ASN A 272 69.63 30.83 -123.75
C ASN A 272 69.03 32.23 -123.49
N LEU A 273 69.90 33.25 -123.43
CA LEU A 273 70.05 34.34 -124.41
C LEU A 273 70.88 35.53 -123.85
N PHE A 274 72.01 35.82 -124.51
CA PHE A 274 72.79 37.08 -124.57
C PHE A 274 73.37 37.66 -123.24
N ASP A 275 74.57 38.27 -123.17
CA ASP A 275 75.40 38.94 -124.17
C ASP A 275 76.90 39.01 -123.72
N ASN A 276 77.72 39.38 -124.69
CA ASN A 276 79.18 39.29 -124.82
C ASN A 276 80.08 40.15 -123.89
N LYS A 277 81.38 39.80 -123.95
CA LYS A 277 82.63 40.60 -123.80
C LYS A 277 83.40 40.50 -122.48
N PHE A 278 84.55 39.82 -122.49
CA PHE A 278 85.89 40.46 -122.54
C PHE A 278 87.01 39.38 -122.53
N ASP A 279 87.78 39.33 -123.63
CA ASP A 279 89.18 38.91 -123.86
C ASP A 279 89.87 37.91 -122.90
N ASP A 280 90.47 36.81 -123.33
CA ASP A 280 91.41 36.61 -124.46
C ASP A 280 92.68 37.48 -124.37
N ILE A 281 93.55 37.19 -123.39
CA ILE A 281 94.94 37.65 -123.37
C ILE A 281 95.85 36.47 -123.02
N PHE A 282 96.64 36.07 -124.03
CA PHE A 282 97.62 34.95 -124.10
C PHE A 282 97.02 33.56 -124.25
N GLY A 283 96.96 32.94 -125.43
CA GLY A 283 97.80 33.14 -126.62
C GLY A 283 98.32 31.79 -127.11
N SER A 284 97.43 31.11 -127.83
CA SER A 284 97.64 30.11 -128.89
C SER A 284 99.06 29.69 -129.26
N SER A 285 99.23 28.36 -129.37
CA SER A 285 100.22 27.68 -130.21
C SER A 285 100.33 28.26 -131.61
N PHE A 286 101.57 28.44 -132.11
CA PHE A 286 101.87 28.39 -133.53
C PHE A 286 103.14 27.57 -133.80
N SER A 287 103.06 26.85 -134.91
CA SER A 287 103.94 25.86 -135.47
C SER A 287 105.22 26.41 -136.12
N SER A 288 106.08 25.45 -136.50
CA SER A 288 107.19 25.45 -137.48
C SER A 288 108.60 25.94 -137.08
N ASP A 289 109.48 24.93 -137.00
CA ASP A 289 110.96 24.82 -137.11
C ASP A 289 111.62 25.78 -138.15
N PRO A 290 112.98 25.95 -138.26
CA PRO A 290 114.06 25.16 -137.63
C PRO A 290 115.31 25.96 -137.17
N PHE A 291 115.96 25.63 -136.04
CA PHE A 291 117.40 25.91 -135.90
C PHE A 291 118.15 24.90 -135.02
N ASN A 292 119.05 24.23 -135.71
CA ASN A 292 120.10 23.31 -135.30
C ASN A 292 121.14 23.96 -134.35
N PHE A 293 121.41 23.31 -133.22
CA PHE A 293 122.75 23.30 -132.62
C PHE A 293 123.01 21.92 -132.00
N ASN A 294 123.68 21.06 -132.76
CA ASN A 294 124.26 19.84 -132.24
C ASN A 294 125.62 20.13 -131.62
N SER A 295 125.96 19.35 -130.59
CA SER A 295 127.33 18.99 -130.13
C SER A 295 127.87 19.71 -128.89
N GLN A 296 127.78 19.04 -127.73
CA GLN A 296 128.93 18.65 -126.89
C GLN A 296 128.49 17.83 -125.67
N ASN A 297 128.36 16.51 -125.85
CA ASN A 297 128.93 15.48 -124.96
C ASN A 297 128.51 14.09 -125.44
N GLY A 298 129.52 13.27 -125.78
CA GLY A 298 129.40 11.93 -126.32
C GLY A 298 128.96 10.92 -125.26
N VAL A 299 127.69 10.55 -125.32
CA VAL A 299 127.12 9.33 -124.74
C VAL A 299 126.30 8.72 -125.88
N ASN A 300 126.48 7.43 -126.18
CA ASN A 300 125.87 6.77 -127.33
C ASN A 300 124.34 6.87 -127.26
N LYS A 301 123.68 7.04 -128.41
CA LYS A 301 122.21 7.21 -128.50
C LYS A 301 121.45 6.08 -127.77
N ASP A 302 121.94 4.85 -127.90
CA ASP A 302 121.34 3.67 -127.26
C ASP A 302 121.46 3.69 -125.72
N GLU A 303 122.52 4.30 -125.17
CA GLU A 303 122.69 4.47 -123.72
C GLU A 303 121.73 5.55 -123.18
N LYS A 304 121.49 6.60 -123.96
CA LYS A 304 120.48 7.62 -123.63
C LYS A 304 119.08 7.03 -123.66
N ASP A 305 118.74 6.23 -124.68
CA ASP A 305 117.43 5.60 -124.80
C ASP A 305 117.19 4.56 -123.69
N HIS A 306 118.19 3.74 -123.33
CA HIS A 306 118.11 2.85 -122.18
C HIS A 306 118.00 3.57 -120.83
N LEU A 307 118.68 4.70 -120.66
CA LEU A 307 118.55 5.53 -119.46
C LEU A 307 117.16 6.17 -119.38
N ILE A 308 116.64 6.66 -120.51
CA ILE A 308 115.29 7.22 -120.63
C ILE A 308 114.24 6.17 -120.26
N GLU A 309 114.32 4.94 -120.79
CA GLU A 309 113.40 3.86 -120.40
C GLU A 309 113.47 3.52 -118.91
N ARG A 310 114.68 3.47 -118.34
CA ARG A 310 114.86 3.23 -116.91
C ARG A 310 114.20 4.33 -116.07
N LEU A 311 114.42 5.59 -116.43
CA LEU A 311 113.80 6.74 -115.77
C LEU A 311 112.28 6.75 -115.95
N TYR A 312 111.74 6.40 -117.12
CA TYR A 312 110.28 6.29 -117.31
C TYR A 312 109.66 5.18 -116.47
N ARG A 313 110.32 4.02 -116.35
CA ARG A 313 109.87 2.93 -115.45
C ARG A 313 109.93 3.37 -113.99
N GLU A 314 111.00 4.06 -113.59
CA GLU A 314 111.16 4.58 -112.23
C GLU A 314 110.11 5.66 -111.91
N ILE A 315 109.88 6.62 -112.80
CA ILE A 315 108.82 7.64 -112.68
C ILE A 315 107.45 6.98 -112.58
N SER A 316 107.19 5.95 -113.40
CA SER A 316 105.92 5.22 -113.36
C SER A 316 105.75 4.45 -112.04
N GLY A 317 106.82 3.82 -111.54
CA GLY A 317 106.84 3.14 -110.24
C GLY A 317 106.63 4.11 -109.08
N LEU A 318 107.30 5.26 -109.08
CA LEU A 318 107.14 6.31 -108.07
C LEU A 318 105.74 6.91 -108.09
N LYS A 319 105.14 7.13 -109.28
CA LYS A 319 103.75 7.58 -109.41
C LYS A 319 102.77 6.56 -108.83
N ALA A 320 102.97 5.28 -109.11
CA ALA A 320 102.14 4.20 -108.55
C ALA A 320 102.29 4.12 -107.03
N GLN A 321 103.50 4.27 -106.49
CA GLN A 321 103.73 4.34 -105.04
C GLN A 321 103.05 5.56 -104.41
N LEU A 322 103.08 6.71 -105.07
CA LEU A 322 102.43 7.94 -104.58
C LEU A 322 100.90 7.78 -104.56
N GLU A 323 100.29 7.23 -105.60
CA GLU A 323 98.84 6.95 -105.60
C GLU A 323 98.46 5.87 -104.58
N ASN A 324 99.27 4.83 -104.39
CA ASN A 324 99.06 3.85 -103.32
C ASN A 324 99.14 4.50 -101.92
N MET A 325 100.14 5.35 -101.67
CA MET A 325 100.26 6.09 -100.40
C MET A 325 99.08 7.05 -100.17
N LYS A 326 98.60 7.70 -101.23
CA LYS A 326 97.45 8.61 -101.18
C LYS A 326 96.15 7.89 -100.89
N THR A 327 95.90 6.76 -101.56
CA THR A 327 94.70 5.93 -101.29
C THR A 327 94.73 5.35 -99.88
N GLU A 328 95.87 4.89 -99.40
CA GLU A 328 96.03 4.41 -98.02
C GLU A 328 95.84 5.54 -97.00
N SER A 329 96.39 6.73 -97.25
CA SER A 329 96.15 7.91 -96.42
C SER A 329 94.66 8.30 -96.39
N GLN A 330 93.98 8.29 -97.53
CA GLN A 330 92.53 8.55 -97.62
C GLN A 330 91.72 7.50 -96.86
N ARG A 331 92.11 6.22 -96.94
CA ARG A 331 91.48 5.13 -96.17
C ARG A 331 91.61 5.37 -94.66
N VAL A 332 92.79 5.74 -94.18
CA VAL A 332 93.03 6.08 -92.78
C VAL A 332 92.22 7.31 -92.35
N VAL A 333 92.16 8.36 -93.18
CA VAL A 333 91.35 9.55 -92.89
C VAL A 333 89.86 9.20 -92.78
N LEU A 334 89.33 8.34 -93.65
CA LEU A 334 87.95 7.87 -93.56
C LEU A 334 87.70 7.05 -92.29
N GLN A 335 88.62 6.17 -91.91
CA GLN A 335 88.53 5.41 -90.66
C GLN A 335 88.55 6.31 -89.42
N LEU A 336 89.43 7.30 -89.38
CA LEU A 336 89.50 8.27 -88.28
C LEU A 336 88.22 9.13 -88.20
N LYS A 337 87.68 9.57 -89.35
CA LYS A 337 86.39 10.28 -89.37
C LYS A 337 85.24 9.43 -88.86
N GLY A 338 85.20 8.15 -89.23
CA GLY A 338 84.23 7.19 -88.69
C GLY A 338 84.35 7.08 -87.17
N HIS A 339 85.57 6.91 -86.66
CA HIS A 339 85.80 6.80 -85.22
C HIS A 339 85.46 8.08 -84.44
N VAL A 340 85.73 9.26 -85.01
CA VAL A 340 85.30 10.55 -84.42
C VAL A 340 83.78 10.61 -84.34
N SER A 341 83.07 10.22 -85.41
CA SER A 341 81.61 10.20 -85.42
C SER A 341 81.02 9.22 -84.41
N GLU A 342 81.64 8.06 -84.21
CA GLU A 342 81.25 7.08 -83.17
C GLU A 342 81.43 7.68 -81.76
N LEU A 343 82.59 8.29 -81.48
CA LEU A 343 82.86 8.92 -80.18
C LEU A 343 81.94 10.12 -79.90
N GLU A 344 81.58 10.90 -80.93
CA GLU A 344 80.61 11.99 -80.81
C GLU A 344 79.21 11.47 -80.47
N ALA A 345 78.79 10.35 -81.08
CA ALA A 345 77.53 9.70 -80.77
C ALA A 345 77.51 9.12 -79.34
N GLU A 346 78.58 8.44 -78.93
CA GLU A 346 78.74 7.93 -77.56
C GLU A 346 78.71 9.06 -76.53
N LEU A 347 79.38 10.19 -76.81
CA LEU A 347 79.37 11.35 -75.91
C LEU A 347 77.96 11.94 -75.78
N ALA A 348 77.21 12.06 -76.88
CA ALA A 348 75.84 12.54 -76.86
C ALA A 348 74.92 11.60 -76.07
N GLU A 349 75.07 10.29 -76.23
CA GLU A 349 74.34 9.29 -75.45
C GLU A 349 74.67 9.39 -73.95
N GLN A 350 75.95 9.51 -73.59
CA GLN A 350 76.37 9.69 -72.19
C GLN A 350 75.82 10.99 -71.58
N GLN A 351 75.78 12.08 -72.34
CA GLN A 351 75.18 13.34 -71.87
C GLN A 351 73.68 13.19 -71.63
N HIS A 352 72.96 12.53 -72.54
CA HIS A 352 71.53 12.25 -72.37
C HIS A 352 71.27 11.38 -71.13
N LEU A 353 72.00 10.28 -70.95
CA LEU A 353 71.88 9.40 -69.78
C LEU A 353 72.19 10.15 -68.47
N ARG A 354 73.19 11.02 -68.45
CA ARG A 354 73.53 11.84 -67.29
C ARG A 354 72.43 12.85 -66.97
N GLN A 355 71.84 13.49 -67.98
CA GLN A 355 70.73 14.42 -67.78
C GLN A 355 69.52 13.69 -67.22
N GLN A 356 69.15 12.55 -67.82
CA GLN A 356 68.06 11.71 -67.35
C GLN A 356 68.27 11.30 -65.88
N ALA A 357 69.48 10.86 -65.50
CA ALA A 357 69.78 10.51 -64.10
C ALA A 357 69.69 11.71 -63.15
N ALA A 358 70.01 12.93 -63.61
CA ALA A 358 69.86 14.15 -62.83
C ALA A 358 68.38 14.49 -62.60
N ASP A 359 67.56 14.41 -63.66
CA ASP A 359 66.12 14.64 -63.59
C ASP A 359 65.45 13.62 -62.66
N ASP A 360 65.82 12.35 -62.76
CA ASP A 360 65.35 11.28 -61.86
C ASP A 360 65.75 11.56 -60.39
N CYS A 361 66.96 12.06 -60.14
CA CYS A 361 67.41 12.43 -58.81
C CYS A 361 66.63 13.62 -58.23
N GLU A 362 66.30 14.61 -59.05
CA GLU A 362 65.48 15.75 -58.64
C GLU A 362 64.04 15.31 -58.34
N PHE A 363 63.47 14.45 -59.17
CA PHE A 363 62.16 13.85 -58.95
C PHE A 363 62.12 13.08 -57.62
N LEU A 364 63.10 12.19 -57.37
CA LEU A 364 63.17 11.41 -56.13
C LEU A 364 63.36 12.29 -54.89
N ARG A 365 64.09 13.41 -55.00
CA ARG A 365 64.21 14.39 -53.90
C ARG A 365 62.87 15.07 -53.61
N ALA A 366 62.15 15.51 -54.64
CA ALA A 366 60.84 16.11 -54.49
C ALA A 366 59.83 15.14 -53.86
N GLU A 367 59.85 13.87 -54.27
CA GLU A 367 59.01 12.81 -53.70
C GLU A 367 59.36 12.55 -52.22
N LEU A 368 60.66 12.53 -51.87
CA LEU A 368 61.09 12.39 -50.47
C LEU A 368 60.65 13.56 -49.59
N ASP A 369 60.73 14.79 -50.08
CA ASP A 369 60.32 15.96 -49.32
C ASP A 369 58.80 16.01 -49.13
N GLU A 370 58.02 15.60 -50.13
CA GLU A 370 56.57 15.45 -50.00
C GLU A 370 56.21 14.35 -48.98
N LEU A 371 56.89 13.19 -49.02
CA LEU A 371 56.71 12.13 -48.03
C LEU A 371 57.05 12.58 -46.61
N ARG A 372 58.10 13.40 -46.43
CA ARG A 372 58.44 14.00 -45.13
C ARG A 372 57.34 14.94 -44.65
N ARG A 373 56.81 15.79 -45.54
CA ARG A 373 55.70 16.70 -45.23
C ARG A 373 54.46 15.94 -44.79
N GLN A 374 54.11 14.87 -45.51
CA GLN A 374 53.01 13.98 -45.15
C GLN A 374 53.23 13.31 -43.79
N ARG A 375 54.45 12.82 -43.51
CA ARG A 375 54.81 12.25 -42.21
C ARG A 375 54.62 13.27 -41.07
N GLU A 376 55.08 14.50 -41.24
CA GLU A 376 54.90 15.55 -40.23
C GLU A 376 53.41 15.89 -40.00
N ASP A 377 52.62 15.99 -41.06
CA ASP A 377 51.19 16.25 -40.97
C ASP A 377 50.45 15.08 -40.30
N THR A 378 50.82 13.83 -40.59
CA THR A 378 50.28 12.65 -39.88
C THR A 378 50.64 12.63 -38.40
N GLU A 379 51.89 12.99 -38.03
CA GLU A 379 52.28 13.09 -36.61
C GLU A 379 51.52 14.21 -35.89
N LYS A 380 51.29 15.36 -36.54
CA LYS A 380 50.47 16.44 -35.98
C LYS A 380 49.01 16.00 -35.77
N ALA A 381 48.44 15.31 -36.76
CA ALA A 381 47.09 14.75 -36.66
C ALA A 381 46.99 13.68 -35.56
N GLN A 382 48.02 12.85 -35.39
CA GLN A 382 48.05 11.86 -34.32
C GLN A 382 48.11 12.51 -32.94
N ARG A 383 48.91 13.56 -32.76
CA ARG A 383 48.96 14.34 -31.50
C ARG A 383 47.61 15.00 -31.19
N SER A 384 46.94 15.57 -32.19
CA SER A 384 45.62 16.18 -31.99
C SER A 384 44.55 15.15 -31.65
N LEU A 385 44.56 13.98 -32.30
CA LEU A 385 43.68 12.85 -31.98
C LEU A 385 43.87 12.39 -30.53
N SER A 386 45.12 12.21 -30.07
CA SER A 386 45.39 11.84 -28.67
C SER A 386 44.91 12.90 -27.68
N GLU A 387 44.98 14.19 -28.02
CA GLU A 387 44.46 15.25 -27.15
C GLU A 387 42.92 15.23 -27.09
N ILE A 388 42.26 15.01 -28.23
CA ILE A 388 40.80 14.86 -28.32
C ILE A 388 40.35 13.64 -27.52
N GLU A 389 41.04 12.50 -27.65
CA GLU A 389 40.74 11.28 -26.91
C GLU A 389 40.88 11.48 -25.40
N ARG A 390 41.93 12.18 -24.94
CA ARG A 390 42.09 12.55 -23.52
C ARG A 390 40.96 13.45 -23.03
N LYS A 391 40.51 14.43 -23.85
CA LYS A 391 39.37 15.29 -23.52
C LYS A 391 38.06 14.50 -23.48
N ALA A 392 37.87 13.56 -24.40
CA ALA A 392 36.70 12.67 -24.44
C ALA A 392 36.63 11.78 -23.18
N GLN A 393 37.74 11.13 -22.81
CA GLN A 393 37.83 10.33 -21.58
C GLN A 393 37.55 11.17 -20.32
N ALA A 394 38.10 12.39 -20.24
CA ALA A 394 37.82 13.29 -19.12
C ALA A 394 36.34 13.70 -19.06
N ASN A 395 35.69 13.87 -20.21
CA ASN A 395 34.26 14.18 -20.30
C ASN A 395 33.40 12.96 -19.90
N GLU A 396 33.76 11.77 -20.37
CA GLU A 396 33.11 10.51 -19.99
C GLU A 396 33.17 10.27 -18.48
N GLN A 397 34.32 10.50 -17.85
CA GLN A 397 34.44 10.44 -16.38
C GLN A 397 33.54 11.45 -15.67
N ARG A 398 33.34 12.66 -16.22
CA ARG A 398 32.41 13.65 -15.66
C ARG A 398 30.96 13.19 -15.79
N TYR A 399 30.58 12.64 -16.94
CA TYR A 399 29.24 12.08 -17.14
C TYR A 399 28.98 10.89 -16.23
N SER A 400 29.94 9.99 -16.03
CA SER A 400 29.82 8.88 -15.09
C SER A 400 29.61 9.35 -13.67
N LYS A 401 30.39 10.33 -13.19
CA LYS A 401 30.18 10.96 -11.87
C LYS A 401 28.82 11.63 -11.74
N LEU A 402 28.35 12.31 -12.79
CA LEU A 402 27.03 12.94 -12.80
C LEU A 402 25.91 11.89 -12.75
N LYS A 403 26.07 10.79 -13.49
CA LYS A 403 25.14 9.66 -13.48
C LYS A 403 25.08 9.00 -12.11
N GLU A 404 26.21 8.78 -11.45
CA GLU A 404 26.28 8.30 -10.07
C GLU A 404 25.52 9.23 -9.12
N LYS A 405 25.77 10.55 -9.21
CA LYS A 405 25.07 11.54 -8.37
C LYS A 405 23.57 11.61 -8.66
N TYR A 406 23.15 11.49 -9.92
CA TYR A 406 21.74 11.42 -10.27
C TYR A 406 21.09 10.14 -9.70
N SER A 407 21.77 9.00 -9.81
CA SER A 407 21.31 7.73 -9.23
C SER A 407 21.21 7.80 -7.70
N GLU A 408 22.18 8.40 -7.03
CA GLU A 408 22.13 8.68 -5.59
C GLU A 408 20.93 9.56 -5.24
N LEU A 409 20.67 10.61 -6.02
CA LEU A 409 19.55 11.52 -5.79
C LEU A 409 18.19 10.81 -5.95
N VAL A 410 18.04 9.99 -6.99
CA VAL A 410 16.83 9.19 -7.23
C VAL A 410 16.62 8.20 -6.08
N GLN A 411 17.69 7.53 -5.63
CA GLN A 411 17.63 6.60 -4.50
C GLN A 411 17.23 7.33 -3.21
N ASN A 412 17.84 8.48 -2.92
CA ASN A 412 17.51 9.31 -1.77
C ASN A 412 16.05 9.78 -1.81
N HIS A 413 15.54 10.15 -2.99
CA HIS A 413 14.14 10.53 -3.15
C HIS A 413 13.20 9.36 -2.87
N ALA A 414 13.51 8.16 -3.38
CA ALA A 414 12.74 6.95 -3.10
C ALA A 414 12.76 6.57 -1.61
N ASP A 415 13.90 6.71 -0.94
CA ASP A 415 14.04 6.46 0.49
C ASP A 415 13.26 7.49 1.32
N LEU A 416 13.26 8.77 0.90
CA LEU A 416 12.45 9.83 1.52
C LEU A 416 10.96 9.58 1.35
N LEU A 417 10.50 9.11 0.19
CA LEU A 417 9.10 8.72 -0.02
C LEU A 417 8.69 7.57 0.90
N ARG A 418 9.54 6.55 1.05
CA ARG A 418 9.29 5.45 2.01
C ARG A 418 9.22 5.96 3.45
N LYS A 419 10.14 6.84 3.86
CA LYS A 419 10.09 7.47 5.19
C LYS A 419 8.85 8.33 5.39
N ASN A 420 8.43 9.09 4.38
CA ASN A 420 7.23 9.91 4.44
C ASN A 420 5.97 9.04 4.62
N ALA A 421 5.87 7.93 3.89
CA ALA A 421 4.79 6.97 4.05
C ALA A 421 4.76 6.36 5.47
N GLU A 422 5.93 6.00 6.02
CA GLU A 422 6.04 5.47 7.39
C GLU A 422 5.65 6.52 8.45
N VAL A 423 6.11 7.77 8.31
CA VAL A 423 5.70 8.86 9.20
C VAL A 423 4.19 9.12 9.10
N THR A 424 3.63 9.10 7.89
CA THR A 424 2.18 9.26 7.69
C THR A 424 1.40 8.15 8.40
N LYS A 425 1.89 6.91 8.32
CA LYS A 425 1.32 5.77 9.06
C LYS A 425 1.41 5.98 10.57
N GLN A 426 2.57 6.38 11.09
CA GLN A 426 2.75 6.67 12.53
C GLN A 426 1.83 7.80 13.00
N VAL A 427 1.66 8.86 12.22
CA VAL A 427 0.72 9.96 12.53
C VAL A 427 -0.71 9.45 12.55
N SER A 428 -1.12 8.59 11.62
CA SER A 428 -2.46 8.01 11.61
C SER A 428 -2.72 7.13 12.84
N MET A 429 -1.73 6.31 13.23
CA MET A 429 -1.81 5.48 14.44
C MET A 429 -1.86 6.34 15.71
N ALA A 430 -1.05 7.39 15.79
CA ALA A 430 -1.06 8.32 16.92
C ALA A 430 -2.40 9.07 17.04
N ARG A 431 -3.00 9.49 15.92
CA ARG A 431 -4.33 10.09 15.91
C ARG A 431 -5.41 9.12 16.37
N GLN A 432 -5.35 7.86 15.93
CA GLN A 432 -6.30 6.84 16.39
C GLN A 432 -6.17 6.61 17.90
N ALA A 433 -4.94 6.45 18.39
CA ALA A 433 -4.68 6.32 19.83
C ALA A 433 -5.15 7.56 20.63
N GLN A 434 -5.01 8.76 20.08
CA GLN A 434 -5.55 9.98 20.70
C GLN A 434 -7.09 9.94 20.79
N VAL A 435 -7.78 9.55 19.70
CA VAL A 435 -9.25 9.42 19.71
C VAL A 435 -9.71 8.39 20.73
N ASP A 436 -9.01 7.25 20.82
CA ASP A 436 -9.31 6.21 21.79
C ASP A 436 -9.11 6.70 23.23
N LEU A 437 -8.03 7.43 23.50
CA LEU A 437 -7.78 8.08 24.80
C LEU A 437 -8.83 9.14 25.14
N GLU A 438 -9.26 9.96 24.17
CA GLU A 438 -10.33 10.94 24.36
C GLU A 438 -11.67 10.26 24.68
N ARG A 439 -11.96 9.10 24.05
CA ARG A 439 -13.13 8.29 24.35
C ARG A 439 -13.06 7.72 25.77
N GLU A 440 -11.94 7.11 26.16
CA GLU A 440 -11.75 6.59 27.52
C GLU A 440 -11.81 7.69 28.57
N LYS A 441 -11.22 8.86 28.29
CA LYS A 441 -11.33 10.05 29.16
C LYS A 441 -12.78 10.45 29.36
N LYS A 442 -13.57 10.50 28.29
CA LYS A 442 -15.00 10.83 28.37
C LYS A 442 -15.79 9.77 29.15
N GLU A 443 -15.52 8.49 28.93
CA GLU A 443 -16.15 7.41 29.71
C GLU A 443 -15.81 7.49 31.20
N LEU A 444 -14.57 7.84 31.53
CA LEU A 444 -14.14 8.09 32.90
C LEU A 444 -14.80 9.34 33.49
N GLU A 445 -14.88 10.44 32.75
CA GLU A 445 -15.59 11.67 33.16
C GLU A 445 -17.07 11.38 33.43
N ASP A 446 -17.76 10.69 32.52
CA ASP A 446 -19.16 10.28 32.70
C ASP A 446 -19.32 9.37 33.93
N SER A 447 -18.36 8.48 34.20
CA SER A 447 -18.39 7.60 35.38
C SER A 447 -18.17 8.38 36.68
N LEU A 448 -17.28 9.38 36.66
CA LEU A 448 -17.01 10.26 37.79
C LEU A 448 -18.24 11.11 38.10
N GLU A 449 -18.91 11.67 37.07
CA GLU A 449 -20.15 12.43 37.21
C GLU A 449 -21.25 11.56 37.82
N ARG A 450 -21.43 10.32 37.34
CA ARG A 450 -22.40 9.37 37.95
C ARG A 450 -22.09 9.06 39.42
N ILE A 451 -20.82 8.85 39.77
CA ILE A 451 -20.41 8.58 41.17
C ILE A 451 -20.62 9.83 42.03
N SER A 452 -20.30 11.01 41.49
CA SER A 452 -20.52 12.31 42.15
C SER A 452 -22.01 12.54 42.43
N ASP A 453 -22.87 12.36 41.42
CA ASP A 453 -24.33 12.46 41.54
C ASP A 453 -24.88 11.45 42.55
N GLN A 454 -24.39 10.21 42.52
CA GLN A 454 -24.78 9.19 43.49
C GLN A 454 -24.35 9.58 44.91
N GLY A 455 -23.14 10.16 45.06
CA GLY A 455 -22.65 10.70 46.32
C GLY A 455 -23.50 11.86 46.84
N GLN A 456 -23.87 12.80 45.97
CA GLN A 456 -24.77 13.91 46.31
C GLN A 456 -26.15 13.40 46.74
N ARG A 457 -26.75 12.48 45.99
CA ARG A 457 -28.05 11.87 46.35
C ARG A 457 -27.99 11.17 47.70
N LYS A 458 -26.97 10.35 47.96
CA LYS A 458 -26.79 9.70 49.28
C LYS A 458 -26.62 10.71 50.41
N THR A 459 -25.90 11.80 50.15
CA THR A 459 -25.72 12.87 51.14
C THR A 459 -27.05 13.58 51.42
N GLN A 460 -27.85 13.82 50.39
CA GLN A 460 -29.18 14.41 50.51
C GLN A 460 -30.15 13.47 51.23
N GLU A 461 -30.18 12.18 50.90
CA GLU A 461 -30.92 11.15 51.63
C GLU A 461 -30.51 11.10 53.11
N GLN A 462 -29.20 11.15 53.41
CA GLN A 462 -28.70 11.21 54.79
C GLN A 462 -29.17 12.47 55.52
N LEU A 463 -29.20 13.64 54.85
CA LEU A 463 -29.71 14.87 55.42
C LEU A 463 -31.20 14.80 55.71
N GLU A 464 -32.00 14.22 54.81
CA GLU A 464 -33.44 14.01 54.99
C GLU A 464 -33.73 13.08 56.19
N VAL A 465 -32.98 11.98 56.33
CA VAL A 465 -33.06 11.08 57.50
C VAL A 465 -32.64 11.79 58.78
N LEU A 466 -31.60 12.64 58.73
CA LEU A 466 -31.19 13.42 59.89
C LEU A 466 -32.29 14.40 60.32
N GLU A 467 -32.96 15.03 59.35
CA GLU A 467 -34.05 15.97 59.61
C GLU A 467 -35.29 15.26 60.16
N SER A 468 -35.63 14.07 59.67
CA SER A 468 -36.72 13.25 60.23
C SER A 468 -36.42 12.83 61.67
N LEU A 469 -35.18 12.38 61.95
CA LEU A 469 -34.75 12.03 63.31
C LEU A 469 -34.80 13.23 64.26
N LYS A 470 -34.46 14.44 63.81
CA LYS A 470 -34.64 15.66 64.61
C LYS A 470 -36.10 15.94 64.92
N GLN A 471 -37.01 15.74 63.95
CA GLN A 471 -38.45 15.91 64.17
C GLN A 471 -39.00 14.89 65.17
N GLU A 472 -38.59 13.63 65.07
CA GLU A 472 -38.94 12.56 66.01
C GLU A 472 -38.41 12.83 67.42
N LEU A 473 -37.17 13.35 67.53
CA LEU A 473 -36.62 13.78 68.82
C LEU A 473 -37.44 14.92 69.41
N ALA A 474 -37.85 15.90 68.60
CA ALA A 474 -38.67 17.02 69.05
C ALA A 474 -40.09 16.58 69.47
N THR A 475 -40.68 15.58 68.81
CA THR A 475 -41.97 14.99 69.23
C THR A 475 -41.82 14.22 70.54
N SER A 476 -40.78 13.40 70.66
CA SER A 476 -40.50 12.65 71.90
C SER A 476 -40.24 13.58 73.09
N GLN A 477 -39.51 14.69 72.89
CA GLN A 477 -39.32 15.72 73.92
C GLN A 477 -40.64 16.36 74.35
N ARG A 478 -41.56 16.64 73.41
CA ARG A 478 -42.90 17.16 73.73
C ARG A 478 -43.75 16.16 74.50
N GLU A 479 -43.70 14.89 74.12
CA GLU A 479 -44.39 13.80 74.83
C GLU A 479 -43.86 13.64 76.27
N LEU A 480 -42.55 13.70 76.47
CA LEU A 480 -41.94 13.69 77.80
C LEU A 480 -42.37 14.89 78.65
N GLN A 481 -42.49 16.08 78.04
CA GLN A 481 -42.95 17.27 78.75
C GLN A 481 -44.43 17.17 79.18
N VAL A 482 -45.28 16.55 78.35
CA VAL A 482 -46.68 16.25 78.70
C VAL A 482 -46.76 15.21 79.81
N LEU A 483 -45.95 14.16 79.77
CA LEU A 483 -45.88 13.15 80.83
C LEU A 483 -45.37 13.74 82.15
N GLN A 484 -44.39 14.65 82.11
CA GLN A 484 -43.94 15.39 83.30
C GLN A 484 -45.06 16.26 83.88
N GLY A 485 -45.82 16.99 83.06
CA GLY A 485 -46.98 17.74 83.52
C GLY A 485 -48.07 16.84 84.13
N SER A 486 -48.32 15.67 83.55
CA SER A 486 -49.25 14.68 84.11
C SER A 486 -48.77 14.14 85.46
N LEU A 487 -47.47 13.89 85.62
CA LEU A 487 -46.88 13.42 86.88
C LEU A 487 -46.98 14.48 87.99
N GLU A 488 -46.73 15.75 87.68
CA GLU A 488 -46.90 16.85 88.63
C GLU A 488 -48.35 17.01 89.08
N THR A 489 -49.33 16.89 88.17
CA THR A 489 -50.75 16.91 88.55
C THR A 489 -51.17 15.71 89.40
N SER A 490 -50.57 14.52 89.15
CA SER A 490 -50.78 13.33 89.97
C SER A 490 -50.19 13.52 91.38
N ALA A 491 -48.96 14.01 91.50
CA ALA A 491 -48.31 14.30 92.77
C ALA A 491 -49.09 15.35 93.60
N GLN A 492 -49.65 16.38 92.95
CA GLN A 492 -50.50 17.37 93.60
C GLN A 492 -51.82 16.75 94.11
N SER A 493 -52.38 15.77 93.39
CA SER A 493 -53.58 15.05 93.83
C SER A 493 -53.29 14.10 94.99
N GLU A 494 -52.14 13.42 95.02
CA GLU A 494 -51.69 12.58 96.14
C GLU A 494 -51.47 13.41 97.42
N ALA A 495 -50.90 14.60 97.30
CA ALA A 495 -50.75 15.53 98.43
C ALA A 495 -52.11 15.97 99.01
N ASN A 496 -53.12 16.20 98.16
CA ASN A 496 -54.47 16.55 98.59
C ASN A 496 -55.18 15.39 99.31
N TRP A 497 -55.01 14.15 98.84
CA TRP A 497 -55.55 12.96 99.52
C TRP A 497 -54.85 12.72 100.87
N ALA A 498 -53.53 12.93 100.95
CA ALA A 498 -52.79 12.81 102.20
C ALA A 498 -53.26 13.82 103.27
N ALA A 499 -53.58 15.06 102.86
CA ALA A 499 -54.15 16.07 103.76
C ALA A 499 -55.56 15.69 104.27
N GLN A 500 -56.41 15.11 103.42
CA GLN A 500 -57.74 14.64 103.83
C GLN A 500 -57.67 13.44 104.79
N PHE A 501 -56.72 12.52 104.58
CA PHE A 501 -56.47 11.42 105.50
C PHE A 501 -56.04 11.91 106.89
N ALA A 502 -55.15 12.91 106.96
CA ALA A 502 -54.70 13.47 108.24
C ALA A 502 -55.83 14.16 109.03
N GLU A 503 -56.77 14.82 108.35
CA GLU A 503 -57.94 15.43 109.01
C GLU A 503 -58.91 14.36 109.55
N LEU A 504 -59.16 13.30 108.76
CA LEU A 504 -60.01 12.16 109.18
C LEU A 504 -59.39 11.35 110.33
N GLU A 505 -58.07 11.24 110.41
CA GLU A 505 -57.38 10.62 111.55
C GLU A 505 -57.55 11.43 112.84
N LYS A 506 -57.53 12.76 112.74
CA LYS A 506 -57.76 13.66 113.88
C LYS A 506 -59.21 13.60 114.37
N GLU A 507 -60.18 13.50 113.46
CA GLU A 507 -61.58 13.27 113.80
C GLU A 507 -61.80 11.90 114.47
N ARG A 508 -61.16 10.82 113.97
CA ARG A 508 -61.17 9.50 114.61
C ARG A 508 -60.65 9.55 116.04
N ASP A 509 -59.51 10.20 116.29
CA ASP A 509 -58.90 10.23 117.63
C ASP A 509 -59.74 11.06 118.63
N SER A 510 -60.43 12.09 118.14
CA SER A 510 -61.41 12.86 118.94
C SER A 510 -62.68 12.05 119.28
N LEU A 511 -63.14 11.18 118.38
CA LEU A 511 -64.27 10.28 118.62
C LEU A 511 -63.90 9.13 119.56
N VAL A 512 -62.66 8.60 119.47
CA VAL A 512 -62.16 7.55 120.36
C VAL A 512 -62.02 8.05 121.80
N SER A 513 -61.51 9.26 122.01
CA SER A 513 -61.46 9.87 123.35
C SER A 513 -62.85 10.19 123.91
N GLY A 514 -63.80 10.63 123.08
CA GLY A 514 -65.20 10.79 123.47
C GLY A 514 -65.91 9.46 123.80
N ALA A 515 -65.56 8.37 123.12
CA ALA A 515 -66.08 7.03 123.39
C ALA A 515 -65.54 6.46 124.71
N ALA A 516 -64.25 6.68 125.02
CA ALA A 516 -63.66 6.26 126.30
C ALA A 516 -64.33 6.94 127.51
N HIS A 517 -64.66 8.23 127.40
CA HIS A 517 -65.36 8.96 128.47
C HIS A 517 -66.79 8.44 128.69
N ARG A 518 -67.50 8.11 127.60
CA ARG A 518 -68.84 7.48 127.69
C ARG A 518 -68.81 6.04 128.19
N GLU A 519 -67.74 5.29 127.94
CA GLU A 519 -67.57 3.93 128.48
C GLU A 519 -67.34 3.97 130.01
N GLU A 520 -66.61 4.96 130.53
CA GLU A 520 -66.48 5.18 131.99
C GLU A 520 -67.84 5.54 132.63
N GLU A 521 -68.61 6.45 132.02
CA GLU A 521 -69.97 6.80 132.49
C GLU A 521 -70.93 5.60 132.40
N LEU A 522 -70.87 4.80 131.34
CA LEU A 522 -71.66 3.56 131.20
C LEU A 522 -71.21 2.47 132.19
N SER A 523 -69.94 2.41 132.58
CA SER A 523 -69.47 1.48 133.61
C SER A 523 -70.00 1.83 135.00
N ALA A 524 -70.15 3.13 135.31
CA ALA A 524 -70.76 3.61 136.55
C ALA A 524 -72.27 3.31 136.58
N LEU A 525 -72.98 3.60 135.47
CA LEU A 525 -74.41 3.29 135.32
C LEU A 525 -74.72 1.78 135.28
N ARG A 526 -73.82 0.95 134.72
CA ARG A 526 -73.92 -0.52 134.78
C ARG A 526 -73.83 -1.05 136.21
N LYS A 527 -73.01 -0.43 137.06
CA LYS A 527 -72.91 -0.79 138.49
C LYS A 527 -74.20 -0.48 139.26
N GLU A 528 -74.82 0.68 139.00
CA GLU A 528 -76.13 1.03 139.58
C GLU A 528 -77.29 0.17 139.04
N LEU A 529 -77.24 -0.25 137.77
CA LEU A 529 -78.22 -1.16 137.18
C LEU A 529 -78.11 -2.59 137.75
N GLN A 530 -76.90 -3.07 138.04
CA GLN A 530 -76.67 -4.40 138.61
C GLN A 530 -77.15 -4.49 140.07
N ASP A 531 -76.97 -3.44 140.86
CA ASP A 531 -77.48 -3.34 142.24
C ASP A 531 -79.01 -3.20 142.34
N THR A 532 -79.66 -2.69 141.28
CA THR A 532 -81.13 -2.59 141.20
C THR A 532 -81.76 -3.85 140.60
N GLN A 533 -81.08 -4.56 139.69
CA GLN A 533 -81.52 -5.86 139.17
C GLN A 533 -81.43 -7.00 140.21
N LEU A 534 -80.40 -7.00 141.07
CA LEU A 534 -80.30 -7.97 142.18
C LEU A 534 -81.42 -7.81 143.22
N LYS A 535 -81.90 -6.58 143.45
CA LYS A 535 -83.02 -6.30 144.35
C LYS A 535 -84.37 -6.68 143.76
N LEU A 536 -84.55 -6.55 142.43
CA LEU A 536 -85.79 -6.92 141.74
C LEU A 536 -85.96 -8.44 141.62
N ALA A 537 -84.89 -9.16 141.26
CA ALA A 537 -84.91 -10.64 141.17
C ALA A 537 -85.18 -11.31 142.53
N SER A 538 -84.60 -10.77 143.62
CA SER A 538 -84.85 -11.24 144.99
C SER A 538 -86.30 -11.04 145.44
N THR A 539 -86.98 -9.98 144.99
CA THR A 539 -88.39 -9.72 145.35
C THR A 539 -89.37 -10.57 144.54
N GLU A 540 -89.07 -10.87 143.28
CA GLU A 540 -89.93 -11.72 142.44
C GLU A 540 -89.86 -13.21 142.82
N GLU A 541 -88.70 -13.70 143.24
CA GLU A 541 -88.53 -15.08 143.71
C GLU A 541 -89.18 -15.32 145.09
N SER A 542 -89.15 -14.32 145.99
CA SER A 542 -89.81 -14.40 147.30
C SER A 542 -91.34 -14.35 147.23
N MET A 543 -91.90 -13.61 146.28
CA MET A 543 -93.36 -13.50 146.05
C MET A 543 -93.95 -14.80 145.48
N CYS A 544 -93.24 -15.47 144.56
CA CYS A 544 -93.70 -16.72 143.96
C CYS A 544 -93.65 -17.91 144.94
N GLN A 545 -92.69 -17.89 145.88
CA GLN A 545 -92.58 -18.91 146.93
C GLN A 545 -93.63 -18.73 148.03
N LEU A 546 -93.94 -17.48 148.43
CA LEU A 546 -94.93 -17.17 149.47
C LEU A 546 -96.36 -17.61 149.09
N ALA A 547 -96.76 -17.45 147.83
CA ALA A 547 -98.08 -17.87 147.36
C ALA A 547 -98.29 -19.40 147.39
N LYS A 548 -97.24 -20.17 147.08
CA LYS A 548 -97.28 -21.65 147.16
C LYS A 548 -97.34 -22.15 148.60
N ASP A 549 -96.61 -21.49 149.51
CA ASP A 549 -96.57 -21.88 150.92
C ASP A 549 -97.89 -21.58 151.66
N GLN A 550 -98.57 -20.46 151.34
CA GLN A 550 -99.89 -20.15 151.90
C GLN A 550 -100.96 -21.19 151.50
N ARG A 551 -100.95 -21.66 150.24
CA ARG A 551 -101.93 -22.64 149.75
C ARG A 551 -101.74 -24.03 150.38
N LYS A 552 -100.48 -24.43 150.58
CA LYS A 552 -100.13 -25.67 151.29
C LYS A 552 -100.58 -25.63 152.76
N MET A 553 -100.48 -24.47 153.41
CA MET A 553 -100.92 -24.29 154.80
C MET A 553 -102.42 -24.50 154.97
N LEU A 554 -103.26 -23.97 154.07
CA LEU A 554 -104.71 -24.10 154.12
C LEU A 554 -105.19 -25.56 154.01
N LEU A 555 -104.63 -26.35 153.08
CA LEU A 555 -104.99 -27.77 152.94
C LEU A 555 -104.62 -28.61 154.17
N VAL A 556 -103.43 -28.38 154.73
CA VAL A 556 -102.98 -29.10 155.92
C VAL A 556 -103.82 -28.72 157.14
N GLY A 557 -104.20 -27.45 157.26
CA GLY A 557 -105.08 -26.96 158.33
C GLY A 557 -106.46 -27.61 158.29
N SER A 558 -107.09 -27.67 157.11
CA SER A 558 -108.41 -28.27 156.97
C SER A 558 -108.42 -29.79 157.14
N ARG A 559 -107.34 -30.48 156.73
CA ARG A 559 -107.16 -31.91 157.03
C ARG A 559 -107.07 -32.16 158.54
N LYS A 560 -106.26 -31.37 159.25
CA LYS A 560 -106.15 -31.49 160.72
C LYS A 560 -107.46 -31.18 161.43
N ALA A 561 -108.19 -30.14 161.00
CA ALA A 561 -109.50 -29.83 161.57
C ALA A 561 -110.52 -30.96 161.35
N ALA A 562 -110.54 -31.54 160.14
CA ALA A 562 -111.36 -32.71 159.82
C ALA A 562 -110.99 -33.93 160.68
N GLU A 563 -109.70 -34.23 160.83
CA GLU A 563 -109.20 -35.29 161.72
C GLU A 563 -109.62 -35.03 163.18
N GLN A 564 -109.51 -33.79 163.67
CA GLN A 564 -109.88 -33.41 165.04
C GLN A 564 -111.38 -33.60 165.31
N VAL A 565 -112.25 -33.20 164.38
CA VAL A 565 -113.72 -33.34 164.51
C VAL A 565 -114.15 -34.80 164.58
N ILE A 566 -113.48 -35.68 163.84
CA ILE A 566 -113.74 -37.13 163.88
C ILE A 566 -113.19 -37.72 165.17
N GLN A 567 -112.00 -37.30 165.60
CA GLN A 567 -111.35 -37.77 166.83
C GLN A 567 -112.14 -37.37 168.08
N ASP A 568 -112.70 -36.15 168.14
CA ASP A 568 -113.51 -35.68 169.26
C ASP A 568 -114.83 -36.46 169.39
N ALA A 569 -115.46 -36.86 168.28
CA ALA A 569 -116.64 -37.74 168.31
C ALA A 569 -116.30 -39.17 168.73
N LEU A 570 -115.12 -39.68 168.35
CA LEU A 570 -114.62 -40.96 168.82
C LEU A 570 -114.29 -40.92 170.33
N ASN A 571 -113.75 -39.80 170.83
CA ASN A 571 -113.47 -39.63 172.26
C ASN A 571 -114.76 -39.47 173.09
N GLN A 572 -115.79 -38.81 172.57
CA GLN A 572 -117.13 -38.78 173.19
C GLN A 572 -117.81 -40.16 173.26
N LEU A 573 -117.35 -41.12 172.45
CA LEU A 573 -117.75 -42.52 172.55
C LEU A 573 -117.20 -43.21 173.82
N GLU A 574 -116.14 -42.68 174.43
CA GLU A 574 -115.45 -43.27 175.58
C GLU A 574 -115.86 -42.67 176.94
N GLU A 575 -116.63 -41.57 177.00
CA GLU A 575 -117.21 -41.02 178.25
C GLU A 575 -118.77 -40.97 178.22
N PRO A 576 -119.50 -41.55 179.20
CA PRO A 576 -120.94 -41.79 179.10
C PRO A 576 -121.81 -40.61 179.59
N PRO A 577 -122.82 -40.12 178.83
CA PRO A 577 -123.79 -39.16 179.34
C PRO A 577 -125.10 -39.82 179.78
N LEU A 578 -125.58 -39.36 180.93
CA LEU A 578 -126.80 -39.75 181.66
C LEU A 578 -128.13 -39.36 181.01
N ILE A 579 -128.21 -39.06 179.71
CA ILE A 579 -129.43 -38.46 179.15
C ILE A 579 -130.07 -39.34 178.06
N SER A 580 -131.20 -39.92 178.47
CA SER A 580 -132.26 -40.52 177.68
C SER A 580 -132.74 -39.59 176.56
N CYS A 581 -132.34 -39.84 175.32
CA CYS A 581 -133.08 -39.39 174.14
C CYS A 581 -132.96 -40.44 173.02
N ALA A 582 -134.12 -40.94 172.61
CA ALA A 582 -134.30 -42.04 171.68
C ALA A 582 -134.07 -41.61 170.22
N GLY A 583 -132.94 -41.97 169.62
CA GLY A 583 -132.68 -41.84 168.16
C GLY A 583 -133.14 -43.05 167.35
N SER A 584 -133.59 -42.83 166.11
CA SER A 584 -134.09 -43.86 165.17
C SER A 584 -132.98 -44.40 164.25
N ALA A 585 -133.02 -45.69 163.93
CA ALA A 585 -132.12 -46.33 162.95
C ALA A 585 -132.23 -45.71 161.54
N ASP A 586 -133.39 -45.14 161.18
CA ASP A 586 -133.58 -44.44 159.90
C ASP A 586 -132.71 -43.19 159.78
N HIS A 587 -132.46 -42.51 160.91
CA HIS A 587 -131.66 -41.29 160.93
C HIS A 587 -130.18 -41.58 160.67
N LEU A 588 -129.71 -42.78 161.04
CA LEU A 588 -128.34 -43.25 160.82
C LEU A 588 -128.12 -43.72 159.37
N LEU A 589 -129.11 -44.40 158.79
CA LEU A 589 -129.12 -44.74 157.36
C LEU A 589 -129.14 -43.47 156.48
N SER A 590 -129.86 -42.43 156.90
CA SER A 590 -129.87 -41.11 156.25
C SER A 590 -128.51 -40.40 156.30
N THR A 591 -127.79 -40.47 157.42
CA THR A 591 -126.44 -39.90 157.52
C THR A 591 -125.44 -40.71 156.71
N VAL A 592 -125.51 -42.04 156.70
CA VAL A 592 -124.64 -42.89 155.88
C VAL A 592 -124.83 -42.66 154.38
N THR A 593 -126.08 -42.50 153.92
CA THR A 593 -126.36 -42.12 152.52
C THR A 593 -125.85 -40.72 152.18
N SER A 594 -125.96 -39.76 153.11
CA SER A 594 -125.40 -38.41 152.95
C SER A 594 -123.87 -38.40 152.89
N ILE A 595 -123.19 -39.26 153.66
CA ILE A 595 -121.74 -39.46 153.58
C ILE A 595 -121.36 -39.99 152.19
N SER A 596 -122.09 -40.98 151.67
CA SER A 596 -121.82 -41.56 150.34
C SER A 596 -121.93 -40.50 149.24
N SER A 597 -122.95 -39.65 149.27
CA SER A 597 -123.09 -38.53 148.33
C SER A 597 -121.97 -37.48 148.48
N CYS A 598 -121.48 -37.25 149.70
CA CYS A 598 -120.40 -36.31 149.95
C CYS A 598 -119.04 -36.82 149.43
N ILE A 599 -118.80 -38.13 149.41
CA ILE A 599 -117.60 -38.74 148.82
C ILE A 599 -117.56 -38.53 147.30
N GLU A 600 -118.68 -38.70 146.60
CA GLU A 600 -118.77 -38.44 145.16
C GLU A 600 -118.49 -36.97 144.82
N GLN A 601 -118.97 -36.05 145.66
CA GLN A 601 -118.73 -34.61 145.49
C GLN A 601 -117.28 -34.21 145.79
N LEU A 602 -116.63 -34.88 146.74
CA LEU A 602 -115.21 -34.71 147.03
C LEU A 602 -114.34 -35.10 145.83
N ASP A 603 -114.62 -36.22 145.17
CA ASP A 603 -113.85 -36.70 144.02
C ASP A 603 -113.94 -35.74 142.81
N LYS A 604 -115.11 -35.15 142.59
CA LYS A 604 -115.33 -34.10 141.59
C LYS A 604 -114.53 -32.82 141.91
N SER A 605 -114.54 -32.39 143.16
CA SER A 605 -113.79 -31.19 143.60
C SER A 605 -112.26 -31.39 143.57
N TRP A 606 -111.79 -32.61 143.82
CA TRP A 606 -110.38 -33.00 143.70
C TRP A 606 -109.88 -32.94 142.25
N SER A 607 -110.69 -33.41 141.31
CA SER A 607 -110.37 -33.35 139.87
C SER A 607 -110.26 -31.91 139.34
N GLN A 608 -111.09 -30.99 139.85
CA GLN A 608 -111.03 -29.57 139.48
C GLN A 608 -109.77 -28.87 140.04
N TYR A 609 -109.37 -29.21 141.27
CA TYR A 609 -108.14 -28.68 141.88
C TYR A 609 -106.86 -29.12 141.15
N LEU A 610 -106.81 -30.35 140.63
CA LEU A 610 -105.68 -30.82 139.81
C LEU A 610 -105.56 -30.09 138.47
N ALA A 611 -106.69 -29.67 137.88
CA ALA A 611 -106.73 -28.95 136.61
C ALA A 611 -106.43 -27.45 136.76
N CYS A 612 -106.83 -26.83 137.87
CA CYS A 612 -106.48 -25.46 138.20
C CYS A 612 -106.18 -25.33 139.70
N PRO A 613 -104.89 -25.37 140.10
CA PRO A 613 -104.50 -25.28 141.51
C PRO A 613 -104.89 -23.94 142.14
N GLU A 614 -105.26 -22.94 141.34
CA GLU A 614 -105.61 -21.60 141.79
C GLU A 614 -106.96 -21.53 142.55
N ASP A 615 -107.89 -22.47 142.32
CA ASP A 615 -109.21 -22.49 142.96
C ASP A 615 -109.36 -23.66 143.94
N ILE A 616 -109.03 -23.40 145.21
CA ILE A 616 -108.96 -24.42 146.28
C ILE A 616 -110.24 -24.52 147.13
N SER A 617 -111.18 -23.60 146.90
CA SER A 617 -112.33 -23.36 147.76
C SER A 617 -113.29 -24.58 147.81
N GLY A 618 -113.56 -25.19 146.65
CA GLY A 618 -114.46 -26.34 146.52
C GLY A 618 -113.93 -27.62 147.18
N LEU A 619 -112.61 -27.84 147.15
CA LEU A 619 -111.98 -29.01 147.77
C LEU A 619 -112.00 -28.90 149.30
N LEU A 620 -111.71 -27.72 149.86
CA LEU A 620 -111.73 -27.48 151.29
C LEU A 620 -113.13 -27.63 151.91
N HIS A 621 -114.16 -27.15 151.22
CA HIS A 621 -115.54 -27.31 151.66
C HIS A 621 -115.95 -28.80 151.74
N SER A 622 -115.59 -29.59 150.73
CA SER A 622 -115.96 -31.00 150.63
C SER A 622 -115.29 -31.88 151.69
N ILE A 623 -114.02 -31.60 152.03
CA ILE A 623 -113.29 -32.32 153.09
C ILE A 623 -113.90 -32.05 154.47
N THR A 624 -114.28 -30.80 154.72
CA THR A 624 -114.81 -30.38 156.03
C THR A 624 -116.22 -30.91 156.24
N LEU A 625 -117.04 -30.91 155.19
CA LEU A 625 -118.40 -31.47 155.22
C LEU A 625 -118.38 -32.99 155.46
N LEU A 626 -117.46 -33.71 154.81
CA LEU A 626 -117.32 -35.16 154.98
C LEU A 626 -116.98 -35.51 156.44
N ALA A 627 -116.06 -34.77 157.05
CA ALA A 627 -115.63 -35.01 158.43
C ALA A 627 -116.76 -34.80 159.45
N HIS A 628 -117.55 -33.73 159.29
CA HIS A 628 -118.72 -33.48 160.13
C HIS A 628 -119.80 -34.56 159.98
N LEU A 629 -120.13 -34.96 158.75
CA LEU A 629 -121.12 -36.02 158.52
C LEU A 629 -120.66 -37.36 159.09
N THR A 630 -119.37 -37.66 159.01
CA THR A 630 -118.77 -38.89 159.57
C THR A 630 -118.78 -38.86 161.09
N SER A 631 -118.47 -37.71 161.70
CA SER A 631 -118.54 -37.47 163.14
C SER A 631 -119.98 -37.63 163.68
N ASP A 632 -120.97 -37.05 162.99
CA ASP A 632 -122.40 -37.22 163.31
C ASP A 632 -122.84 -38.69 163.18
N ALA A 633 -122.37 -39.41 162.16
CA ALA A 633 -122.69 -40.83 162.01
C ALA A 633 -122.10 -41.69 163.14
N ILE A 634 -120.93 -41.34 163.66
CA ILE A 634 -120.30 -42.01 164.82
C ILE A 634 -121.11 -41.73 166.10
N ALA A 635 -121.50 -40.48 166.35
CA ALA A 635 -122.31 -40.08 167.50
C ALA A 635 -123.72 -40.69 167.48
N HIS A 636 -124.35 -40.73 166.30
CA HIS A 636 -125.63 -41.42 166.10
C HIS A 636 -125.47 -42.95 166.21
N GLY A 637 -124.33 -43.51 165.79
CA GLY A 637 -123.99 -44.93 165.95
C GLY A 637 -123.95 -45.38 167.40
N ALA A 638 -123.26 -44.63 168.26
CA ALA A 638 -123.23 -44.90 169.69
C ALA A 638 -124.63 -44.88 170.33
N THR A 639 -125.45 -43.87 170.00
CA THR A 639 -126.82 -43.75 170.54
C THR A 639 -127.78 -44.81 170.01
N THR A 640 -127.55 -45.37 168.82
CA THR A 640 -128.37 -46.44 168.23
C THR A 640 -127.98 -47.83 168.75
N CYS A 641 -126.68 -48.08 168.99
CA CYS A 641 -126.16 -49.34 169.53
C CYS A 641 -126.60 -49.63 170.98
N LEU A 642 -126.88 -48.60 171.79
CA LEU A 642 -127.38 -48.72 173.17
C LEU A 642 -128.84 -49.22 173.26
N ARG A 643 -129.47 -49.56 172.13
CA ARG A 643 -130.89 -49.93 172.04
C ARG A 643 -131.19 -51.38 171.65
N ALA A 644 -130.19 -52.23 171.42
CA ALA A 644 -130.43 -53.67 171.32
C ALA A 644 -130.76 -54.24 172.73
N PRO A 645 -131.92 -54.88 172.96
CA PRO A 645 -132.27 -55.44 174.26
C PRO A 645 -131.34 -56.60 174.65
N PRO A 646 -130.77 -56.63 175.87
CA PRO A 646 -130.27 -57.88 176.46
C PRO A 646 -131.49 -58.72 176.82
N GLU A 647 -131.96 -59.59 175.93
CA GLU A 647 -132.96 -60.57 176.31
C GLU A 647 -132.39 -61.52 177.39
N PRO A 648 -133.10 -61.71 178.51
CA PRO A 648 -132.70 -62.63 179.56
C PRO A 648 -133.26 -64.04 179.36
N CYS A 649 -132.36 -65.02 179.53
CA CYS A 649 -132.60 -66.45 179.80
C CYS A 649 -133.99 -67.03 179.46
N ARG A 650 -134.06 -67.81 178.37
CA ARG A 650 -134.63 -69.16 178.46
C ARG A 650 -133.81 -70.15 177.65
N LEU A 651 -133.29 -71.14 178.38
CA LEU A 651 -132.95 -72.46 177.89
C LEU A 651 -134.18 -73.13 177.26
N THR A 652 -134.02 -73.76 176.09
CA THR A 652 -134.46 -75.14 175.83
C THR A 652 -133.79 -75.70 174.58
N ASP A 653 -133.34 -76.95 174.69
CA ASP A 653 -132.86 -77.86 173.64
C ASP A 653 -133.76 -77.99 172.40
N ARG A 654 -133.15 -78.13 171.22
CA ARG A 654 -133.05 -79.38 170.41
C ARG A 654 -132.43 -79.05 169.05
N GLY A 655 -131.54 -79.92 168.59
CA GLY A 655 -130.78 -79.75 167.36
C GLY A 655 -131.49 -80.10 166.05
N LEU A 656 -130.86 -79.67 164.96
CA LEU A 656 -130.31 -80.49 163.88
C LEU A 656 -129.02 -79.81 163.40
#